data_AF-A0A651FNW8-F1
#
_entry.id   AF-A0A651FNW8-F1
#
_cell.length_a   1.000
_cell.length_b   1.000
_cell.length_c   1.000
_cell.angle_alpha   90.00
_cell.angle_beta   90.00
_cell.angle_gamma   90.00
#
_symmetry.space_group_name_H-M   'P 1'
#
loop_
_entity.id
_entity.type
_entity.pdbx_description
1 polymer ?
#
loop_
_entity_poly.entity_id
_entity_poly.type
_entity_poly.pdbx_seq_one_letter_code
_entity_poly.pdbx_strand_id
1 'polypeptide(L)'
;MLRKINTILFLLRSDHRHNSGGDVVQAKTTAEEFRRRGYVVDVLAFNEVRDWKKYDLIQVFNLGRPAEIIPVFSHGIPVYLFSIWVDFYELDLRFRRGLIRFVARASGRFGWEYLKVLGRWLRRQTPFPGWRYVFLGHKKSMQYVLNRVHAAFASTHHEWNRIEQYFDVEIEKSVIPLGVNVPTYHDNPVVESDSICFAGYIEPRKGVLELIRVCNRRGWILHVFGRPSAGSASYAQKCEQEAGSTVFFHGHCPQEEYHEKLRTCRVVALPSWFETTGLSALEAAFLGKSVVVGDGGDTREVFRDFAFYAKPGDENALEQAIEQAMNYQQDQRAVEHFRAFGMTQHADALISQYKKIRVLIMGTRGVPNRYGGFEALAEALAVHHSGYSVDLSILQPRDHPFSESYFEGARLVRVSNPENVLGTFGQFFYDLFGILEARKRRFDVWLHLGYTSNTLWWFLWSKKAVQVSNMDGLEWKRSKYSKFVRLFLRWAERKAAESSDHLIADHPAIAQYLREVYQRNSSIIAYGADAMRPADFSPVDHLEKYDMLMARMEPENHVHTILEAHTQVDNAPPIIVLGGISNAYARKLQKDFPESSRVLWLGGIYDQGVVERLRRGARYYFHGHSVGGTNPSLVQAMASGCAIVAHDNAFNRGVLGDKAQMYFKTSTELKDFLSKNQAVTKVDYQGLFSEWNSIAEAYSKLFAEVCASRGR
;
A
#
# COMPACT_ATOMS: atom_id res chain seq x y z
N MET A 1 -11.52 -9.20 -12.55
CA MET A 1 -10.44 -9.62 -13.48
C MET A 1 -9.27 -8.68 -13.23
N LEU A 2 -8.17 -9.18 -12.64
CA LEU A 2 -7.02 -8.35 -12.21
C LEU A 2 -6.20 -7.87 -13.42
N ARG A 3 -5.44 -6.78 -13.23
CA ARG A 3 -4.49 -6.19 -14.19
C ARG A 3 -3.76 -7.25 -15.03
N LYS A 4 -3.83 -7.19 -16.36
CA LYS A 4 -3.17 -8.17 -17.25
C LYS A 4 -1.69 -7.82 -17.38
N ILE A 5 -0.89 -8.33 -16.47
CA ILE A 5 0.57 -8.27 -16.56
C ILE A 5 1.01 -9.55 -17.23
N ASN A 6 1.49 -9.47 -18.47
CA ASN A 6 1.93 -10.63 -19.23
C ASN A 6 3.42 -10.55 -19.59
N THR A 7 3.91 -9.34 -19.84
CA THR A 7 5.23 -9.06 -20.42
C THR A 7 6.05 -8.19 -19.48
N ILE A 8 7.16 -8.73 -18.98
CA ILE A 8 7.96 -8.10 -17.93
C ILE A 8 9.42 -7.98 -18.38
N LEU A 9 10.02 -6.82 -18.14
CA LEU A 9 11.46 -6.63 -18.29
C LEU A 9 12.14 -6.69 -16.93
N PHE A 10 13.04 -7.65 -16.75
CA PHE A 10 13.98 -7.67 -15.63
C PHE A 10 15.25 -6.94 -16.05
N LEU A 11 15.41 -5.73 -15.53
CA LEU A 11 16.51 -4.85 -15.88
C LEU A 11 17.71 -5.10 -14.96
N LEU A 12 18.82 -5.50 -15.58
CA LEU A 12 20.10 -5.71 -14.92
C LEU A 12 21.12 -4.61 -15.27
N ARG A 13 22.20 -4.58 -14.49
CA ARG A 13 23.39 -3.77 -14.77
C ARG A 13 24.12 -4.23 -16.04
N SER A 14 24.77 -3.30 -16.75
CA SER A 14 25.41 -3.55 -18.04
C SER A 14 26.55 -4.56 -18.00
N ASP A 15 27.16 -4.78 -16.83
CA ASP A 15 28.25 -5.73 -16.63
C ASP A 15 27.77 -7.14 -16.21
N HIS A 16 26.47 -7.43 -16.21
CA HIS A 16 25.89 -8.69 -15.71
C HIS A 16 26.41 -9.95 -16.42
N ARG A 17 26.83 -9.85 -17.70
CA ARG A 17 27.41 -10.98 -18.46
C ARG A 17 28.78 -11.39 -17.95
N HIS A 18 29.56 -10.43 -17.45
CA HIS A 18 30.93 -10.66 -16.99
C HIS A 18 31.01 -10.77 -15.46
N ASN A 19 30.02 -10.26 -14.74
CA ASN A 19 30.00 -10.20 -13.28
C ASN A 19 28.67 -10.78 -12.73
N SER A 20 28.74 -12.04 -12.31
CA SER A 20 27.65 -12.84 -11.74
C SER A 20 27.50 -12.58 -10.23
N GLY A 21 26.98 -11.40 -9.88
CA GLY A 21 26.62 -11.07 -8.49
C GLY A 21 25.28 -11.70 -8.06
N GLY A 22 24.99 -11.67 -6.75
CA GLY A 22 23.73 -12.19 -6.22
C GLY A 22 22.49 -11.49 -6.81
N ASP A 23 22.60 -10.22 -7.18
CA ASP A 23 21.57 -9.46 -7.91
C ASP A 23 21.25 -10.09 -9.28
N VAL A 24 22.28 -10.53 -10.00
CA VAL A 24 22.13 -11.18 -11.32
C VAL A 24 21.57 -12.59 -11.17
N VAL A 25 22.03 -13.35 -10.18
CA VAL A 25 21.52 -14.71 -9.89
C VAL A 25 20.03 -14.65 -9.53
N GLN A 26 19.65 -13.73 -8.64
CA GLN A 26 18.25 -13.56 -8.25
C GLN A 26 17.38 -13.20 -9.45
N ALA A 27 17.77 -12.21 -10.25
CA ALA A 27 16.96 -11.81 -11.40
C ALA A 27 16.74 -12.97 -12.39
N LYS A 28 17.79 -13.75 -12.69
CA LYS A 28 17.67 -14.88 -13.63
C LYS A 28 16.77 -15.99 -13.09
N THR A 29 16.99 -16.40 -11.85
CA THR A 29 16.21 -17.48 -11.21
C THR A 29 14.75 -17.08 -10.99
N THR A 30 14.49 -15.84 -10.58
CA THR A 30 13.12 -15.29 -10.52
C THR A 30 12.49 -15.26 -11.93
N ALA A 31 13.23 -14.88 -12.98
CA ALA A 31 12.70 -14.87 -14.34
C ALA A 31 12.33 -16.27 -14.85
N GLU A 32 13.11 -17.30 -14.50
CA GLU A 32 12.79 -18.69 -14.82
C GLU A 32 11.48 -19.13 -14.16
N GLU A 33 11.29 -18.84 -12.87
CA GLU A 33 10.05 -19.16 -12.16
C GLU A 33 8.83 -18.43 -12.75
N PHE A 34 8.98 -17.17 -13.12
CA PHE A 34 7.92 -16.42 -13.79
C PHE A 34 7.56 -17.04 -15.15
N ARG A 35 8.56 -17.47 -15.93
CA ARG A 35 8.32 -18.15 -17.22
C ARG A 35 7.59 -19.49 -17.02
N ARG A 36 7.91 -20.27 -15.99
CA ARG A 36 7.17 -21.51 -15.65
C ARG A 36 5.69 -21.25 -15.37
N ARG A 37 5.36 -20.06 -14.85
CA ARG A 37 4.00 -19.62 -14.55
C ARG A 37 3.29 -18.94 -15.73
N GLY A 38 3.90 -18.94 -16.92
CA GLY A 38 3.30 -18.42 -18.15
C GLY A 38 3.55 -16.94 -18.43
N TYR A 39 4.40 -16.25 -17.67
CA TYR A 39 4.79 -14.87 -17.95
C TYR A 39 5.89 -14.81 -19.02
N VAL A 40 5.84 -13.79 -19.88
CA VAL A 40 6.92 -13.49 -20.83
C VAL A 40 7.91 -12.55 -20.14
N VAL A 41 9.09 -13.06 -19.77
CA VAL A 41 10.11 -12.29 -19.07
C VAL A 41 11.38 -12.18 -19.91
N ASP A 42 11.80 -10.96 -20.20
CA ASP A 42 13.12 -10.66 -20.77
C ASP A 42 14.07 -10.21 -19.66
N VAL A 43 15.32 -10.68 -19.68
CA VAL A 43 16.37 -10.28 -18.73
C VAL A 43 17.45 -9.56 -19.52
N LEU A 44 17.50 -8.23 -19.42
CA LEU A 44 18.34 -7.39 -20.27
C LEU A 44 18.98 -6.25 -19.47
N ALA A 45 20.12 -5.75 -19.93
CA ALA A 45 20.66 -4.48 -19.51
C ALA A 45 20.01 -3.30 -20.26
N PHE A 46 20.09 -2.10 -19.69
CA PHE A 46 19.48 -0.90 -20.28
C PHE A 46 19.86 -0.66 -21.75
N ASN A 47 21.12 -0.88 -22.11
CA ASN A 47 21.63 -0.68 -23.47
C ASN A 47 21.27 -1.81 -24.46
N GLU A 48 20.65 -2.89 -23.99
CA GLU A 48 20.23 -4.03 -24.81
C GLU A 48 18.75 -3.93 -25.25
N VAL A 49 17.97 -3.07 -24.58
CA VAL A 49 16.53 -2.92 -24.85
C VAL A 49 16.30 -2.13 -26.14
N ARG A 50 15.61 -2.75 -27.11
CA ARG A 50 15.29 -2.13 -28.41
C ARG A 50 13.89 -1.53 -28.47
N ASP A 51 12.92 -2.26 -27.94
CA ASP A 51 11.54 -1.80 -27.81
C ASP A 51 11.14 -1.82 -26.34
N TRP A 52 10.93 -0.62 -25.79
CA TRP A 52 10.50 -0.44 -24.41
C TRP A 52 8.99 -0.64 -24.28
N LYS A 53 8.20 -0.27 -25.30
CA LYS A 53 6.73 -0.18 -25.19
C LYS A 53 6.04 -1.54 -25.15
N LYS A 54 6.74 -2.62 -25.47
CA LYS A 54 6.21 -3.99 -25.37
C LYS A 54 6.08 -4.53 -23.94
N TYR A 55 6.64 -3.86 -22.93
CA TYR A 55 6.60 -4.33 -21.55
C TYR A 55 5.51 -3.65 -20.74
N ASP A 56 4.80 -4.44 -19.94
CA ASP A 56 3.75 -3.96 -19.02
C ASP A 56 4.36 -3.36 -17.75
N LEU A 57 5.51 -3.90 -17.32
CA LEU A 57 6.31 -3.36 -16.22
C LEU A 57 7.81 -3.71 -16.35
N ILE A 58 8.61 -2.98 -15.60
CA ILE A 58 10.06 -3.16 -15.48
C ILE A 58 10.40 -3.44 -14.01
N GLN A 59 11.03 -4.58 -13.74
CA GLN A 59 11.63 -4.89 -12.45
C GLN A 59 13.12 -4.59 -12.53
N VAL A 60 13.56 -3.61 -11.76
CA VAL A 60 14.97 -3.22 -11.63
C VAL A 60 15.56 -3.93 -10.44
N PHE A 61 16.76 -4.48 -10.59
CA PHE A 61 17.55 -5.01 -9.48
C PHE A 61 18.72 -4.08 -9.21
N ASN A 62 19.05 -3.88 -7.93
CA ASN A 62 20.22 -3.14 -7.45
C ASN A 62 20.09 -1.60 -7.51
N LEU A 63 19.67 -0.98 -6.39
CA LEU A 63 19.59 0.48 -6.19
C LEU A 63 20.95 1.18 -6.35
N GLY A 64 22.06 0.46 -6.16
CA GLY A 64 23.43 0.99 -6.26
C GLY A 64 23.88 1.36 -7.67
N ARG A 65 23.03 1.18 -8.69
CA ARG A 65 23.32 1.53 -10.10
C ARG A 65 22.39 2.60 -10.67
N PRO A 66 22.16 3.75 -9.99
CA PRO A 66 21.12 4.70 -10.38
C PRO A 66 21.34 5.34 -11.77
N ALA A 67 22.58 5.44 -12.25
CA ALA A 67 22.89 5.94 -13.59
C ALA A 67 22.24 5.12 -14.72
N GLU A 68 22.09 3.82 -14.52
CA GLU A 68 21.50 2.89 -15.48
C GLU A 68 19.97 2.80 -15.33
N ILE A 69 19.43 3.26 -14.18
CA ILE A 69 17.99 3.23 -13.84
C ILE A 69 17.31 4.52 -14.26
N ILE A 70 17.95 5.68 -14.07
CA ILE A 70 17.37 7.00 -14.36
C ILE A 70 16.76 7.11 -15.77
N PRO A 71 17.42 6.63 -16.85
CA PRO A 71 16.88 6.76 -18.20
C PRO A 71 15.55 6.02 -18.41
N VAL A 72 15.30 4.96 -17.63
CA VAL A 72 14.12 4.09 -17.75
C VAL A 72 12.82 4.87 -17.55
N PHE A 73 12.82 5.88 -16.66
CA PHE A 73 11.62 6.66 -16.35
C PHE A 73 11.09 7.49 -17.53
N SER A 74 11.92 7.75 -18.54
CA SER A 74 11.51 8.49 -19.74
C SER A 74 10.51 7.72 -20.62
N HIS A 75 10.46 6.39 -20.48
CA HIS A 75 9.57 5.53 -21.27
C HIS A 75 8.14 5.44 -20.72
N GLY A 76 7.91 5.94 -19.49
CA GLY A 76 6.57 5.97 -18.91
C GLY A 76 6.00 4.59 -18.59
N ILE A 77 6.83 3.55 -18.49
CA ILE A 77 6.42 2.20 -18.07
C ILE A 77 6.47 2.13 -16.53
N PRO A 78 5.65 1.28 -15.88
CA PRO A 78 5.81 0.96 -14.48
C PRO A 78 7.19 0.41 -14.13
N VAL A 79 7.82 0.93 -13.09
CA VAL A 79 9.17 0.54 -12.64
C VAL A 79 9.12 0.14 -11.18
N TYR A 80 9.42 -1.11 -10.89
CA TYR A 80 9.57 -1.67 -9.55
C TYR A 80 11.05 -1.85 -9.24
N LEU A 81 11.45 -1.64 -7.99
CA LEU A 81 12.85 -1.76 -7.57
C LEU A 81 13.00 -2.87 -6.54
N PHE A 82 13.89 -3.81 -6.79
CA PHE A 82 14.43 -4.68 -5.77
C PHE A 82 15.80 -4.11 -5.39
N SER A 83 15.91 -3.53 -4.20
CA SER A 83 17.04 -2.68 -3.83
C SER A 83 18.35 -3.45 -3.84
N ILE A 84 18.40 -4.65 -3.24
CA ILE A 84 19.62 -5.48 -3.05
C ILE A 84 20.83 -4.58 -2.77
N TRP A 85 20.63 -3.58 -1.92
CA TRP A 85 21.56 -2.47 -1.77
C TRP A 85 22.54 -2.79 -0.67
N VAL A 86 23.81 -2.80 -1.05
CA VAL A 86 24.91 -3.05 -0.13
C VAL A 86 25.82 -1.85 -0.08
N ASP A 87 26.11 -1.43 1.14
CA ASP A 87 26.97 -0.31 1.42
C ASP A 87 28.38 -0.79 1.79
N PHE A 88 29.23 -0.93 0.76
CA PHE A 88 30.58 -1.48 0.92
C PHE A 88 31.62 -0.45 1.37
N TYR A 89 31.27 0.80 1.69
CA TYR A 89 32.28 1.85 1.87
C TYR A 89 33.28 1.59 3.00
N GLU A 90 32.83 1.17 4.18
CA GLU A 90 33.73 0.85 5.30
C GLU A 90 34.65 -0.33 4.96
N LEU A 91 34.12 -1.33 4.24
CA LEU A 91 34.89 -2.48 3.77
C LEU A 91 35.89 -2.08 2.69
N ASP A 92 35.50 -1.21 1.75
CA ASP A 92 36.37 -0.62 0.74
C ASP A 92 37.54 0.12 1.43
N LEU A 93 37.29 0.90 2.49
CA LEU A 93 38.34 1.58 3.25
C LEU A 93 39.26 0.61 4.01
N ARG A 94 38.72 -0.51 4.50
CA ARG A 94 39.49 -1.53 5.22
C ARG A 94 40.45 -2.29 4.31
N PHE A 95 39.99 -2.68 3.12
CA PHE A 95 40.75 -3.59 2.24
C PHE A 95 41.55 -2.86 1.14
N ARG A 96 41.23 -1.61 0.80
CA ARG A 96 42.04 -0.82 -0.13
C ARG A 96 43.25 -0.21 0.57
N ARG A 97 44.33 -0.01 -0.18
CA ARG A 97 45.61 0.54 0.33
C ARG A 97 46.07 1.75 -0.49
N GLY A 98 46.99 2.52 0.08
CA GLY A 98 47.66 3.64 -0.60
C GLY A 98 46.72 4.75 -1.08
N LEU A 99 47.05 5.35 -2.23
CA LEU A 99 46.34 6.49 -2.82
C LEU A 99 44.84 6.21 -3.04
N ILE A 100 44.48 4.98 -3.41
CA ILE A 100 43.08 4.61 -3.62
C ILE A 100 42.27 4.76 -2.32
N ARG A 101 42.82 4.32 -1.18
CA ARG A 101 42.19 4.48 0.13
C ARG A 101 42.08 5.96 0.52
N PHE A 102 43.11 6.75 0.25
CA PHE A 102 43.11 8.19 0.50
C PHE A 102 41.99 8.89 -0.29
N VAL A 103 41.87 8.61 -1.59
CA VAL A 103 40.82 9.19 -2.45
C VAL A 103 39.41 8.74 -2.01
N ALA A 104 39.23 7.46 -1.68
CA ALA A 104 37.95 6.96 -1.16
C ALA A 104 37.55 7.65 0.15
N ARG A 105 38.51 7.89 1.05
CA ARG A 105 38.27 8.62 2.30
C ARG A 105 37.91 10.09 2.03
N ALA A 106 38.66 10.78 1.18
CA ALA A 106 38.45 12.20 0.87
C ALA A 106 37.13 12.47 0.14
N SER A 107 36.72 11.57 -0.76
CA SER A 107 35.46 11.71 -1.52
C SER A 107 34.20 11.29 -0.74
N GLY A 108 34.37 10.65 0.43
CA GLY A 108 33.26 10.11 1.21
C GLY A 108 32.50 8.97 0.52
N ARG A 109 31.50 8.43 1.21
CA ARG A 109 30.72 7.24 0.78
C ARG A 109 30.16 7.33 -0.63
N PHE A 110 29.35 8.35 -0.89
CA PHE A 110 28.68 8.53 -2.18
C PHE A 110 29.58 9.16 -3.25
N GLY A 111 30.56 9.98 -2.87
CA GLY A 111 31.54 10.50 -3.82
C GLY A 111 32.46 9.39 -4.35
N TRP A 112 32.80 8.42 -3.50
CA TRP A 112 33.55 7.24 -3.93
C TRP A 112 32.77 6.40 -4.95
N GLU A 113 31.48 6.15 -4.73
CA GLU A 113 30.63 5.49 -5.73
C GLU A 113 30.52 6.30 -7.04
N TYR A 114 30.41 7.62 -6.93
CA TYR A 114 30.38 8.52 -8.08
C TYR A 114 31.65 8.39 -8.93
N LEU A 115 32.83 8.42 -8.30
CA LEU A 115 34.11 8.21 -8.97
C LEU A 115 34.24 6.82 -9.58
N LYS A 116 33.72 5.78 -8.92
CA LYS A 116 33.68 4.41 -9.47
C LYS A 116 32.84 4.33 -10.73
N VAL A 117 31.68 5.01 -10.78
CA VAL A 117 30.85 5.08 -12.00
C VAL A 117 31.58 5.80 -13.14
N LEU A 118 32.17 6.98 -12.88
CA LEU A 118 32.94 7.71 -13.90
C LEU A 118 34.14 6.89 -14.39
N GLY A 119 34.84 6.21 -13.48
CA GLY A 119 35.98 5.36 -13.82
C GLY A 119 35.60 4.13 -14.66
N ARG A 120 34.41 3.56 -14.48
CA ARG A 120 33.91 2.48 -15.36
C ARG A 120 33.56 3.00 -16.75
N TRP A 121 32.94 4.17 -16.82
CA TRP A 121 32.62 4.83 -18.08
C TRP A 121 33.87 5.18 -18.89
N LEU A 122 34.89 5.81 -18.27
CA LEU A 122 36.16 6.15 -18.94
C LEU A 122 36.89 4.92 -19.47
N ARG A 123 36.76 3.76 -18.80
CA ARG A 123 37.30 2.47 -19.24
C ARG A 123 36.39 1.73 -20.23
N ARG A 124 35.30 2.35 -20.70
CA ARG A 124 34.30 1.77 -21.61
C ARG A 124 33.65 0.47 -21.09
N GLN A 125 33.60 0.30 -19.77
CA GLN A 125 32.97 -0.88 -19.13
C GLN A 125 31.46 -0.69 -18.94
N THR A 126 31.00 0.57 -18.91
CA THR A 126 29.59 0.93 -18.80
C THR A 126 29.26 2.06 -19.79
N PRO A 127 27.99 2.18 -20.22
CA PRO A 127 27.53 3.34 -21.00
C PRO A 127 27.76 4.67 -20.28
N PHE A 128 27.61 5.78 -21.02
CA PHE A 128 27.62 7.12 -20.43
C PHE A 128 26.51 7.23 -19.37
N PRO A 129 26.80 7.67 -18.13
CA PRO A 129 25.81 7.70 -17.04
C PRO A 129 24.70 8.73 -17.23
N GLY A 130 24.80 9.61 -18.23
CA GLY A 130 23.82 10.64 -18.54
C GLY A 130 24.03 11.92 -17.73
N TRP A 131 23.66 13.06 -18.34
CA TRP A 131 23.83 14.38 -17.74
C TRP A 131 23.13 14.53 -16.38
N ARG A 132 21.96 13.92 -16.22
CA ARG A 132 21.21 13.97 -14.96
C ARG A 132 22.00 13.36 -13.80
N TYR A 133 22.64 12.21 -14.01
CA TYR A 133 23.48 11.58 -12.98
C TYR A 133 24.73 12.44 -12.69
N VAL A 134 25.38 12.95 -13.73
CA VAL A 134 26.57 13.80 -13.61
C VAL A 134 26.29 15.04 -12.75
N PHE A 135 25.16 15.73 -12.97
CA PHE A 135 24.81 16.93 -12.20
C PHE A 135 24.27 16.63 -10.79
N LEU A 136 23.52 15.53 -10.61
CA LEU A 136 22.98 15.17 -9.30
C LEU A 136 24.03 14.56 -8.37
N GLY A 137 25.01 13.86 -8.93
CA GLY A 137 25.90 12.97 -8.17
C GLY A 137 25.18 11.68 -7.73
N HIS A 138 25.91 10.77 -7.08
CA HIS A 138 25.40 9.43 -6.78
C HIS A 138 24.23 9.43 -5.78
N LYS A 139 24.38 10.10 -4.62
CA LYS A 139 23.35 10.13 -3.56
C LYS A 139 22.01 10.67 -4.06
N LYS A 140 22.00 11.86 -4.66
CA LYS A 140 20.77 12.49 -5.16
C LYS A 140 20.17 11.71 -6.33
N SER A 141 20.99 10.97 -7.09
CA SER A 141 20.50 10.06 -8.13
C SER A 141 19.77 8.85 -7.53
N MET A 142 20.27 8.26 -6.43
CA MET A 142 19.54 7.20 -5.71
C MET A 142 18.21 7.72 -5.14
N GLN A 143 18.21 8.89 -4.48
CA GLN A 143 16.98 9.53 -4.01
C GLN A 143 16.00 9.79 -5.16
N TYR A 144 16.51 10.21 -6.32
CA TYR A 144 15.68 10.45 -7.50
C TYR A 144 15.00 9.17 -8.01
N VAL A 145 15.71 8.03 -7.97
CA VAL A 145 15.15 6.71 -8.30
C VAL A 145 14.06 6.34 -7.29
N LEU A 146 14.36 6.39 -5.99
CA LEU A 146 13.40 6.09 -4.92
C LEU A 146 12.13 6.92 -5.06
N ASN A 147 12.22 8.20 -5.38
CA ASN A 147 11.03 9.06 -5.53
C ASN A 147 10.18 8.77 -6.79
N ARG A 148 10.57 7.85 -7.68
CA ARG A 148 9.94 7.62 -8.99
C ARG A 148 9.56 6.19 -9.29
N VAL A 149 10.10 5.24 -8.54
CA VAL A 149 9.66 3.85 -8.65
C VAL A 149 8.24 3.71 -8.13
N HIS A 150 7.58 2.66 -8.61
CA HIS A 150 6.18 2.36 -8.33
C HIS A 150 6.02 1.74 -6.96
N ALA A 151 6.94 0.84 -6.62
CA ALA A 151 7.16 0.31 -5.30
C ALA A 151 8.63 -0.14 -5.25
N ALA A 152 9.15 -0.31 -4.04
CA ALA A 152 10.47 -0.88 -3.83
C ALA A 152 10.44 -2.02 -2.80
N PHE A 153 11.36 -2.95 -2.96
CA PHE A 153 11.45 -4.17 -2.18
C PHE A 153 12.87 -4.32 -1.66
N ALA A 154 13.00 -4.63 -0.38
CA ALA A 154 14.26 -5.05 0.21
C ALA A 154 14.17 -6.52 0.61
N SER A 155 15.32 -7.17 0.74
CA SER A 155 15.40 -8.56 1.18
C SER A 155 15.16 -8.73 2.68
N THR A 156 15.40 -7.67 3.47
CA THR A 156 15.32 -7.64 4.93
C THR A 156 14.87 -6.27 5.45
N HIS A 157 14.39 -6.21 6.69
CA HIS A 157 14.14 -4.96 7.41
C HIS A 157 15.43 -4.20 7.70
N HIS A 158 16.52 -4.89 8.02
CA HIS A 158 17.84 -4.27 8.18
C HIS A 158 18.31 -3.54 6.92
N GLU A 159 18.04 -4.09 5.73
CA GLU A 159 18.31 -3.40 4.47
C GLU A 159 17.49 -2.10 4.34
N TRP A 160 16.20 -2.12 4.69
CA TRP A 160 15.39 -0.90 4.73
C TRP A 160 15.92 0.13 5.72
N ASN A 161 16.25 -0.30 6.94
CA ASN A 161 16.81 0.58 7.96
C ASN A 161 18.07 1.28 7.46
N ARG A 162 18.96 0.57 6.74
CA ARG A 162 20.13 1.20 6.10
C ARG A 162 19.74 2.21 5.02
N ILE A 163 18.77 1.89 4.16
CA ILE A 163 18.34 2.82 3.10
C ILE A 163 17.78 4.10 3.74
N GLU A 164 16.95 3.97 4.77
CA GLU A 164 16.28 5.10 5.45
C GLU A 164 17.23 5.96 6.28
N GLN A 165 18.37 5.43 6.71
CA GLN A 165 19.45 6.24 7.30
C GLN A 165 19.99 7.30 6.33
N TYR A 166 19.88 7.08 5.02
CA TYR A 166 20.48 7.96 4.01
C TYR A 166 19.51 8.67 3.09
N PHE A 167 18.29 8.14 2.96
CA PHE A 167 17.29 8.57 1.99
C PHE A 167 15.93 8.74 2.63
N ASP A 168 15.17 9.71 2.12
CA ASP A 168 13.76 9.89 2.48
C ASP A 168 12.91 8.90 1.65
N VAL A 169 12.28 7.93 2.29
CA VAL A 169 11.56 6.84 1.63
C VAL A 169 10.06 6.99 1.89
N GLU A 170 9.41 7.78 1.04
CA GLU A 170 7.95 7.89 1.08
C GLU A 170 7.23 6.89 0.17
N ILE A 171 7.95 6.09 -0.63
CA ILE A 171 7.31 5.14 -1.57
C ILE A 171 6.70 3.94 -0.86
N GLU A 172 5.81 3.24 -1.56
CA GLU A 172 5.39 1.90 -1.13
C GLU A 172 6.63 1.00 -1.06
N LYS A 173 6.86 0.44 0.12
CA LYS A 173 8.00 -0.44 0.42
C LYS A 173 7.53 -1.71 1.10
N SER A 174 8.15 -2.83 0.78
CA SER A 174 7.92 -4.10 1.48
C SER A 174 9.21 -4.92 1.61
N VAL A 175 9.20 -5.87 2.52
CA VAL A 175 10.26 -6.88 2.63
C VAL A 175 9.81 -8.11 1.86
N ILE A 176 10.61 -8.52 0.89
CA ILE A 176 10.41 -9.75 0.12
C ILE A 176 11.71 -10.54 0.24
N PRO A 177 11.74 -11.66 0.98
CA PRO A 177 12.94 -12.48 1.08
C PRO A 177 13.44 -12.92 -0.31
N LEU A 178 14.75 -13.07 -0.47
CA LEU A 178 15.31 -13.63 -1.70
C LEU A 178 14.91 -15.10 -1.82
N GLY A 179 14.48 -15.50 -3.02
CA GLY A 179 14.11 -16.86 -3.31
C GLY A 179 15.31 -17.73 -3.63
N VAL A 180 15.32 -18.98 -3.12
CA VAL A 180 16.26 -20.03 -3.54
C VAL A 180 15.57 -21.06 -4.43
N ASN A 181 16.27 -21.50 -5.46
CA ASN A 181 15.81 -22.55 -6.38
C ASN A 181 16.72 -23.77 -6.22
N VAL A 182 16.49 -24.54 -5.16
CA VAL A 182 17.21 -25.79 -4.93
C VAL A 182 16.27 -26.95 -5.28
N PRO A 183 16.68 -27.93 -6.09
CA PRO A 183 15.80 -29.02 -6.45
C PRO A 183 15.42 -29.82 -5.19
N THR A 184 14.14 -30.16 -5.07
CA THR A 184 13.64 -31.11 -4.05
C THR A 184 13.92 -32.52 -4.52
N TYR A 185 15.08 -33.06 -4.17
CA TYR A 185 15.41 -34.44 -4.49
C TYR A 185 14.89 -35.33 -3.37
N HIS A 186 13.71 -35.92 -3.58
CA HIS A 186 13.04 -36.74 -2.58
C HIS A 186 13.50 -38.21 -2.54
N ASP A 187 14.23 -38.68 -3.56
CA ASP A 187 14.30 -40.13 -3.80
C ASP A 187 15.70 -40.78 -3.71
N ASN A 188 16.79 -40.02 -3.54
CA ASN A 188 18.14 -40.59 -3.43
C ASN A 188 18.74 -40.36 -2.03
N PRO A 189 19.00 -41.42 -1.23
CA PRO A 189 19.75 -41.28 0.01
C PRO A 189 21.16 -40.77 -0.31
N VAL A 190 21.53 -39.64 0.27
CA VAL A 190 22.85 -39.03 0.09
C VAL A 190 23.70 -39.42 1.29
N VAL A 191 24.86 -40.02 1.04
CA VAL A 191 25.88 -40.21 2.08
C VAL A 191 26.51 -38.86 2.36
N GLU A 192 26.27 -38.32 3.56
CA GLU A 192 26.94 -37.09 3.98
C GLU A 192 28.44 -37.33 4.10
N SER A 193 29.21 -36.36 3.65
CA SER A 193 30.64 -36.26 3.86
C SER A 193 30.90 -35.24 4.95
N ASP A 194 31.90 -35.46 5.80
CA ASP A 194 32.38 -34.49 6.80
C ASP A 194 33.16 -33.32 6.16
N SER A 195 32.69 -32.86 4.99
CA SER A 195 33.27 -31.77 4.23
C SER A 195 32.55 -30.45 4.46
N ILE A 196 33.30 -29.37 4.25
CA ILE A 196 32.86 -27.99 4.34
C ILE A 196 32.81 -27.41 2.93
N CYS A 197 31.76 -26.67 2.60
CA CYS A 197 31.64 -25.93 1.35
C CYS A 197 31.67 -24.42 1.58
N PHE A 198 32.38 -23.71 0.70
CA PHE A 198 32.29 -22.26 0.53
C PHE A 198 31.90 -21.97 -0.92
N ALA A 199 30.92 -21.08 -1.13
CA ALA A 199 30.55 -20.64 -2.47
C ALA A 199 30.41 -19.12 -2.55
N GLY A 200 31.29 -18.48 -3.34
CA GLY A 200 31.30 -17.03 -3.51
C GLY A 200 32.57 -16.54 -4.21
N TYR A 201 32.69 -15.22 -4.37
CA TYR A 201 33.94 -14.64 -4.88
C TYR A 201 35.11 -14.89 -3.91
N ILE A 202 36.28 -15.22 -4.44
CA ILE A 202 37.51 -15.32 -3.65
C ILE A 202 38.08 -13.91 -3.47
N GLU A 203 37.78 -13.28 -2.33
CA GLU A 203 38.17 -11.91 -2.01
C GLU A 203 38.23 -11.65 -0.50
N PRO A 204 39.00 -10.65 -0.02
CA PRO A 204 39.23 -10.43 1.41
C PRO A 204 37.96 -10.29 2.25
N ARG A 205 36.92 -9.64 1.73
CA ARG A 205 35.66 -9.45 2.46
C ARG A 205 34.85 -10.73 2.64
N LYS A 206 35.19 -11.82 1.95
CA LYS A 206 34.51 -13.12 2.05
C LYS A 206 35.17 -14.08 3.06
N GLY A 207 36.31 -13.68 3.65
CA GLY A 207 36.97 -14.45 4.72
C GLY A 207 37.53 -15.80 4.28
N VAL A 208 37.84 -15.96 2.98
CA VAL A 208 38.22 -17.27 2.40
C VAL A 208 39.57 -17.76 2.93
N LEU A 209 40.53 -16.84 3.09
CA LEU A 209 41.86 -17.17 3.59
C LEU A 209 41.81 -17.68 5.04
N GLU A 210 41.03 -17.01 5.88
CA GLU A 210 40.77 -17.39 7.26
C GLU A 210 40.13 -18.78 7.34
N LEU A 211 39.15 -19.05 6.47
CA LEU A 211 38.51 -20.37 6.35
C LEU A 211 39.49 -21.47 5.96
N ILE A 212 40.36 -21.22 4.96
CA ILE A 212 41.39 -22.15 4.51
C ILE A 212 42.34 -22.51 5.67
N ARG A 213 42.81 -21.51 6.42
CA ARG A 213 43.72 -21.72 7.56
C ARG A 213 43.08 -22.56 8.65
N VAL A 214 41.84 -22.25 9.02
CA VAL A 214 41.08 -23.02 10.01
C VAL A 214 40.93 -24.47 9.57
N CYS A 215 40.52 -24.71 8.31
CA CYS A 215 40.34 -26.06 7.80
C CYS A 215 41.65 -26.84 7.76
N ASN A 216 42.76 -26.20 7.33
CA ASN A 216 44.09 -26.82 7.36
C ASN A 216 44.52 -27.21 8.78
N ARG A 217 44.31 -26.35 9.79
CA ARG A 217 44.67 -26.64 11.19
C ARG A 217 43.94 -27.88 11.73
N ARG A 218 42.67 -28.06 11.34
CA ARG A 218 41.82 -29.16 11.82
C ARG A 218 41.85 -30.39 10.91
N GLY A 219 42.46 -30.29 9.72
CA GLY A 219 42.42 -31.35 8.72
C GLY A 219 41.04 -31.54 8.08
N TRP A 220 40.15 -30.53 8.15
CA TRP A 220 38.84 -30.60 7.53
C TRP A 220 38.95 -30.49 6.00
N ILE A 221 38.08 -31.22 5.30
CA ILE A 221 37.97 -31.16 3.83
C ILE A 221 37.18 -29.92 3.45
N LEU A 222 37.78 -29.03 2.65
CA LEU A 222 37.15 -27.78 2.21
C LEU A 222 37.01 -27.75 0.69
N HIS A 223 35.79 -27.56 0.20
CA HIS A 223 35.49 -27.30 -1.20
C HIS A 223 35.20 -25.81 -1.40
N VAL A 224 36.01 -25.14 -2.23
CA VAL A 224 35.90 -23.70 -2.54
C VAL A 224 35.36 -23.52 -3.95
N PHE A 225 34.13 -23.02 -4.06
CA PHE A 225 33.46 -22.70 -5.31
C PHE A 225 33.47 -21.19 -5.57
N GLY A 226 33.79 -20.83 -6.80
CA GLY A 226 33.82 -19.45 -7.28
C GLY A 226 35.18 -19.02 -7.82
N ARG A 227 35.22 -17.78 -8.32
CA ARG A 227 36.40 -17.17 -8.93
C ARG A 227 36.85 -15.94 -8.14
N PRO A 228 38.09 -15.45 -8.29
CA PRO A 228 38.45 -14.14 -7.76
C PRO A 228 37.57 -13.03 -8.30
N SER A 229 37.23 -12.05 -7.44
CA SER A 229 36.60 -10.81 -7.90
C SER A 229 37.61 -9.90 -8.61
N ALA A 230 37.12 -8.93 -9.37
CA ALA A 230 37.96 -7.97 -10.07
C ALA A 230 38.84 -7.19 -9.08
N GLY A 231 40.16 -7.32 -9.21
CA GLY A 231 41.14 -6.71 -8.30
C GLY A 231 41.59 -7.59 -7.12
N SER A 232 41.10 -8.84 -7.02
CA SER A 232 41.43 -9.77 -5.93
C SER A 232 42.37 -10.91 -6.36
N ALA A 233 43.02 -10.80 -7.51
CA ALA A 233 43.91 -11.86 -8.04
C ALA A 233 45.06 -12.22 -7.07
N SER A 234 45.69 -11.21 -6.45
CA SER A 234 46.77 -11.45 -5.47
C SER A 234 46.27 -12.11 -4.18
N TYR A 235 45.02 -11.82 -3.78
CA TYR A 235 44.40 -12.49 -2.64
C TYR A 235 44.06 -13.95 -2.95
N ALA A 236 43.55 -14.24 -4.14
CA ALA A 236 43.29 -15.62 -4.57
C ALA A 236 44.58 -16.44 -4.68
N GLN A 237 45.65 -15.87 -5.26
CA GLN A 237 46.96 -16.51 -5.28
C GLN A 237 47.47 -16.83 -3.87
N LYS A 238 47.24 -15.93 -2.91
CA LYS A 238 47.57 -16.18 -1.50
C LYS A 238 46.73 -17.31 -0.90
N CYS A 239 45.45 -17.39 -1.23
CA CYS A 239 44.58 -18.50 -0.81
C CYS A 239 45.08 -19.84 -1.36
N GLU A 240 45.49 -19.88 -2.63
CA GLU A 240 46.05 -21.08 -3.27
C GLU A 240 47.40 -21.50 -2.65
N GLN A 241 48.27 -20.53 -2.33
CA GLN A 241 49.57 -20.80 -1.69
C GLN A 241 49.43 -21.35 -0.26
N GLU A 242 48.41 -20.91 0.47
CA GLU A 242 48.15 -21.38 1.84
C GLU A 242 47.24 -22.61 1.89
N ALA A 243 46.70 -23.08 0.77
CA ALA A 243 45.84 -24.26 0.72
C ALA A 243 46.62 -25.55 0.99
N GLY A 244 46.16 -26.36 1.95
CA GLY A 244 46.71 -27.69 2.23
C GLY A 244 46.15 -28.75 1.29
N SER A 245 46.53 -30.02 1.52
CA SER A 245 46.08 -31.16 0.71
C SER A 245 44.57 -31.48 0.82
N THR A 246 43.87 -30.88 1.80
CA THR A 246 42.43 -31.06 2.03
C THR A 246 41.56 -29.94 1.47
N VAL A 247 42.16 -28.97 0.76
CA VAL A 247 41.46 -27.80 0.20
C VAL A 247 41.37 -27.91 -1.32
N PHE A 248 40.16 -27.91 -1.86
CA PHE A 248 39.88 -28.12 -3.28
C PHE A 248 39.19 -26.90 -3.90
N PHE A 249 39.83 -26.27 -4.87
CA PHE A 249 39.25 -25.17 -5.65
C PHE A 249 38.55 -25.72 -6.91
N HIS A 250 37.26 -25.39 -7.07
CA HIS A 250 36.44 -25.85 -8.20
C HIS A 250 36.23 -24.77 -9.27
N GLY A 251 36.64 -23.53 -8.99
CA GLY A 251 36.40 -22.41 -9.89
C GLY A 251 34.92 -22.10 -10.06
N HIS A 252 34.53 -21.56 -11.22
CA HIS A 252 33.12 -21.38 -11.56
C HIS A 252 32.55 -22.70 -12.11
N CYS A 253 31.59 -23.29 -11.39
CA CYS A 253 30.92 -24.52 -11.79
C CYS A 253 29.43 -24.29 -12.14
N PRO A 254 28.83 -25.14 -12.98
CA PRO A 254 27.38 -25.18 -13.19
C PRO A 254 26.62 -25.36 -11.86
N GLN A 255 25.41 -24.80 -11.80
CA GLN A 255 24.63 -24.79 -10.56
C GLN A 255 24.21 -26.20 -10.11
N GLU A 256 24.01 -27.13 -11.05
CA GLU A 256 23.72 -28.54 -10.77
C GLU A 256 24.88 -29.23 -10.03
N GLU A 257 26.11 -29.04 -10.49
CA GLU A 257 27.31 -29.63 -9.86
C GLU A 257 27.54 -29.06 -8.45
N TYR A 258 27.32 -27.75 -8.28
CA TYR A 258 27.36 -27.12 -6.97
C TYR A 258 26.30 -27.69 -6.03
N HIS A 259 25.05 -27.84 -6.50
CA HIS A 259 23.97 -28.41 -5.68
C HIS A 259 24.24 -29.85 -5.29
N GLU A 260 24.82 -30.68 -6.17
CA GLU A 260 25.24 -32.05 -5.81
C GLU A 260 26.27 -32.05 -4.68
N LYS A 261 27.28 -31.17 -4.75
CA LYS A 261 28.26 -31.06 -3.66
C LYS A 261 27.64 -30.51 -2.38
N LEU A 262 26.77 -29.52 -2.49
CA LEU A 262 26.01 -28.94 -1.39
C LEU A 262 25.16 -29.98 -0.65
N ARG A 263 24.57 -30.94 -1.38
CA ARG A 263 23.81 -32.06 -0.79
C ARG A 263 24.67 -33.00 0.02
N THR A 264 25.92 -33.19 -0.38
CA THR A 264 26.84 -34.13 0.28
C THR A 264 27.65 -33.49 1.41
N CYS A 265 27.79 -32.18 1.47
CA CYS A 265 28.59 -31.55 2.53
C CYS A 265 27.87 -31.56 3.88
N ARG A 266 28.65 -31.43 4.96
CA ARG A 266 28.16 -31.32 6.33
C ARG A 266 27.86 -29.87 6.70
N VAL A 267 28.78 -28.97 6.38
CA VAL A 267 28.72 -27.55 6.74
C VAL A 267 28.93 -26.66 5.52
N VAL A 268 28.17 -25.58 5.45
CA VAL A 268 28.47 -24.46 4.55
C VAL A 268 28.96 -23.29 5.36
N ALA A 269 30.16 -22.81 5.04
CA ALA A 269 30.80 -21.71 5.74
C ALA A 269 30.95 -20.48 4.83
N LEU A 270 30.27 -19.39 5.18
CA LEU A 270 30.44 -18.06 4.60
C LEU A 270 30.85 -17.05 5.69
N PRO A 271 32.13 -17.03 6.12
CA PRO A 271 32.64 -16.11 7.15
C PRO A 271 32.85 -14.67 6.63
N SER A 272 31.94 -14.23 5.77
CA SER A 272 31.97 -12.92 5.13
C SER A 272 31.85 -11.79 6.15
N TRP A 273 32.54 -10.69 5.88
CA TRP A 273 32.43 -9.45 6.64
C TRP A 273 31.05 -8.80 6.52
N PHE A 274 30.33 -9.08 5.44
CA PHE A 274 28.99 -8.59 5.19
C PHE A 274 28.30 -9.48 4.16
N GLU A 275 27.08 -9.90 4.45
CA GLU A 275 26.11 -10.37 3.47
C GLU A 275 24.80 -9.59 3.64
N THR A 276 24.04 -9.43 2.56
CA THR A 276 22.59 -9.18 2.72
C THR A 276 21.97 -10.48 3.21
N THR A 277 21.61 -11.37 2.29
CA THR A 277 21.00 -12.65 2.63
C THR A 277 22.03 -13.78 2.65
N GLY A 278 23.06 -13.71 1.81
CA GLY A 278 24.01 -14.81 1.60
C GLY A 278 23.35 -15.99 0.88
N LEU A 279 23.08 -15.85 -0.43
CA LEU A 279 22.33 -16.84 -1.22
C LEU A 279 22.86 -18.27 -1.06
N SER A 280 24.18 -18.48 -1.12
CA SER A 280 24.79 -19.80 -0.94
C SER A 280 24.49 -20.43 0.43
N ALA A 281 24.52 -19.62 1.50
CA ALA A 281 24.16 -20.06 2.84
C ALA A 281 22.66 -20.34 2.95
N LEU A 282 21.83 -19.55 2.27
CA LEU A 282 20.38 -19.75 2.24
C LEU A 282 20.00 -21.03 1.48
N GLU A 283 20.65 -21.33 0.36
CA GLU A 283 20.49 -22.58 -0.39
C GLU A 283 20.87 -23.79 0.48
N ALA A 284 21.97 -23.67 1.23
CA ALA A 284 22.42 -24.69 2.18
C ALA A 284 21.39 -24.93 3.29
N ALA A 285 20.92 -23.85 3.93
CA ALA A 285 19.93 -23.92 4.99
C ALA A 285 18.58 -24.48 4.51
N PHE A 286 18.19 -24.14 3.28
CA PHE A 286 16.99 -24.69 2.63
C PHE A 286 17.09 -26.20 2.40
N LEU A 287 18.28 -26.71 2.08
CA LEU A 287 18.58 -28.15 2.01
C LEU A 287 18.80 -28.81 3.37
N GLY A 288 18.77 -28.02 4.45
CA GLY A 288 18.96 -28.51 5.79
C GLY A 288 20.39 -28.71 6.26
N LYS A 289 21.34 -28.12 5.54
CA LYS A 289 22.75 -28.15 5.94
C LYS A 289 23.02 -27.18 7.08
N SER A 290 23.96 -27.55 7.95
CA SER A 290 24.48 -26.64 8.97
C SER A 290 25.18 -25.47 8.31
N VAL A 291 24.88 -24.25 8.76
CA VAL A 291 25.41 -23.03 8.18
C VAL A 291 26.26 -22.29 9.21
N VAL A 292 27.46 -21.90 8.80
CA VAL A 292 28.34 -20.96 9.50
C VAL A 292 28.39 -19.67 8.70
N VAL A 293 28.00 -18.56 9.30
CA VAL A 293 28.00 -17.24 8.65
C VAL A 293 28.74 -16.19 9.47
N GLY A 294 29.25 -15.17 8.79
CA GLY A 294 29.71 -13.96 9.45
C GLY A 294 28.56 -13.26 10.19
N ASP A 295 28.86 -12.65 11.34
CA ASP A 295 27.88 -11.90 12.13
C ASP A 295 27.58 -10.47 11.62
N GLY A 296 28.13 -10.09 10.47
CA GLY A 296 27.93 -8.79 9.83
C GLY A 296 26.85 -8.79 8.75
N GLY A 297 26.21 -7.63 8.55
CA GLY A 297 25.17 -7.43 7.55
C GLY A 297 23.79 -7.88 8.02
N ASP A 298 23.03 -8.53 7.13
CA ASP A 298 21.61 -8.88 7.39
C ASP A 298 21.43 -10.36 7.75
N THR A 299 22.53 -11.10 7.93
CA THR A 299 22.54 -12.56 8.19
C THR A 299 21.74 -12.93 9.44
N ARG A 300 21.84 -12.15 10.53
CA ARG A 300 21.10 -12.45 11.77
C ARG A 300 19.59 -12.38 11.63
N GLU A 301 19.08 -11.49 10.80
CA GLU A 301 17.64 -11.38 10.53
C GLU A 301 17.14 -12.62 9.74
N VAL A 302 17.96 -13.10 8.80
CA VAL A 302 17.66 -14.22 7.92
C VAL A 302 17.81 -15.57 8.61
N PHE A 303 18.95 -15.81 9.27
CA PHE A 303 19.30 -17.14 9.81
C PHE A 303 18.93 -17.33 11.28
N ARG A 304 18.68 -16.25 12.05
CA ARG A 304 18.23 -16.32 13.45
C ARG A 304 19.11 -17.26 14.30
N ASP A 305 18.52 -18.10 15.14
CA ASP A 305 19.18 -19.15 15.93
C ASP A 305 19.49 -20.44 15.13
N PHE A 306 19.23 -20.45 13.82
CA PHE A 306 19.44 -21.62 12.94
C PHE A 306 20.80 -21.67 12.23
N ALA A 307 21.71 -20.75 12.55
CA ALA A 307 23.08 -20.75 12.04
C ALA A 307 24.08 -20.46 13.14
N PHE A 308 25.33 -20.85 12.90
CA PHE A 308 26.46 -20.55 13.75
C PHE A 308 27.14 -19.28 13.25
N TYR A 309 27.46 -18.38 14.18
CA TYR A 309 28.00 -17.07 13.83
C TYR A 309 29.47 -16.97 14.22
N ALA A 310 30.28 -16.53 13.27
CA ALA A 310 31.68 -16.21 13.49
C ALA A 310 31.91 -14.72 13.29
N LYS A 311 32.65 -14.10 14.21
CA LYS A 311 33.10 -12.72 14.03
C LYS A 311 34.10 -12.67 12.85
N PRO A 312 33.84 -11.86 11.80
CA PRO A 312 34.72 -11.82 10.63
C PRO A 312 36.16 -11.44 10.98
N GLY A 313 37.12 -12.19 10.44
CA GLY A 313 38.54 -12.03 10.71
C GLY A 313 39.05 -12.66 12.02
N ASP A 314 38.17 -13.27 12.82
CA ASP A 314 38.55 -14.03 14.01
C ASP A 314 38.59 -15.53 13.68
N GLU A 315 39.80 -16.05 13.42
CA GLU A 315 40.00 -17.45 13.04
C GLU A 315 39.59 -18.43 14.16
N ASN A 316 39.70 -18.03 15.44
CA ASN A 316 39.32 -18.89 16.57
C ASN A 316 37.80 -18.98 16.71
N ALA A 317 37.10 -17.84 16.57
CA ALA A 317 35.63 -17.83 16.57
C ALA A 317 35.08 -18.62 15.37
N LEU A 318 35.72 -18.53 14.20
CA LEU A 318 35.36 -19.31 13.02
C LEU A 318 35.55 -20.81 13.24
N GLU A 319 36.68 -21.21 13.82
CA GLU A 319 36.97 -22.61 14.16
C GLU A 319 35.92 -23.19 15.11
N GLN A 320 35.58 -22.47 16.18
CA GLN A 320 34.54 -22.88 17.14
C GLN A 320 33.16 -23.00 16.48
N ALA A 321 32.79 -22.04 15.63
CA ALA A 321 31.50 -22.06 14.94
C ALA A 321 31.38 -23.25 13.98
N ILE A 322 32.45 -23.58 13.24
CA ILE A 322 32.48 -24.75 12.36
C ILE A 322 32.42 -26.05 13.19
N GLU A 323 33.16 -26.15 14.28
CA GLU A 323 33.14 -27.34 15.13
C GLU A 323 31.74 -27.60 15.72
N GLN A 324 31.05 -26.55 16.16
CA GLN A 324 29.66 -26.66 16.60
C GLN A 324 28.74 -27.08 15.44
N ALA A 325 28.91 -26.49 14.25
CA ALA A 325 28.12 -26.81 13.07
C ALA A 325 28.29 -28.25 12.58
N MET A 326 29.50 -28.81 12.66
CA MET A 326 29.80 -30.20 12.30
C MET A 326 29.04 -31.19 13.20
N ASN A 327 28.94 -30.86 14.49
CA ASN A 327 28.27 -31.69 15.51
C ASN A 327 26.77 -31.41 15.64
N TYR A 328 26.25 -30.39 14.96
CA TYR A 328 24.85 -30.00 15.04
C TYR A 328 23.94 -31.03 14.37
N GLN A 329 22.82 -31.33 15.02
CA GLN A 329 21.72 -32.05 14.42
C GLN A 329 20.65 -31.05 14.02
N GLN A 330 20.13 -31.21 12.81
CA GLN A 330 19.23 -30.25 12.21
C GLN A 330 17.93 -30.10 13.01
N ASP A 331 17.58 -28.86 13.33
CA ASP A 331 16.32 -28.51 13.98
C ASP A 331 15.17 -28.43 12.96
N GLN A 332 14.05 -29.09 13.26
CA GLN A 332 12.84 -29.06 12.44
C GLN A 332 12.28 -27.64 12.27
N ARG A 333 12.43 -26.76 13.28
CA ARG A 333 12.04 -25.34 13.20
C ARG A 333 12.81 -24.61 12.11
N ALA A 334 14.07 -24.98 11.86
CA ALA A 334 14.88 -24.40 10.80
C ALA A 334 14.30 -24.76 9.42
N VAL A 335 13.89 -26.02 9.22
CA VAL A 335 13.26 -26.48 7.97
C VAL A 335 12.01 -25.66 7.67
N GLU A 336 11.13 -25.49 8.65
CA GLU A 336 9.90 -24.71 8.48
C GLU A 336 10.18 -23.24 8.16
N HIS A 337 11.16 -22.64 8.86
CA HIS A 337 11.58 -21.26 8.61
C HIS A 337 12.12 -21.08 7.19
N PHE A 338 13.04 -21.95 6.73
CA PHE A 338 13.68 -21.79 5.42
C PHE A 338 12.76 -22.14 4.24
N ARG A 339 11.68 -22.94 4.44
CA ARG A 339 10.65 -23.16 3.40
C ARG A 339 10.04 -21.86 2.87
N ALA A 340 9.94 -20.81 3.69
CA ALA A 340 9.42 -19.51 3.27
C ALA A 340 10.32 -18.79 2.24
N PHE A 341 11.58 -19.22 2.09
CA PHE A 341 12.54 -18.65 1.15
C PHE A 341 12.57 -19.38 -0.19
N GLY A 342 11.65 -20.32 -0.44
CA GLY A 342 11.55 -20.98 -1.73
C GLY A 342 11.24 -19.99 -2.87
N MET A 343 11.73 -20.31 -4.07
CA MET A 343 11.51 -19.47 -5.26
C MET A 343 10.02 -19.26 -5.54
N THR A 344 9.18 -20.23 -5.22
CA THR A 344 7.73 -20.14 -5.37
C THR A 344 7.14 -19.01 -4.53
N GLN A 345 7.49 -18.96 -3.23
CA GLN A 345 7.03 -17.95 -2.28
C GLN A 345 7.55 -16.56 -2.67
N HIS A 346 8.82 -16.46 -3.08
CA HIS A 346 9.41 -15.22 -3.59
C HIS A 346 8.66 -14.67 -4.81
N ALA A 347 8.37 -15.53 -5.79
CA ALA A 347 7.64 -15.13 -7.00
C ALA A 347 6.18 -14.75 -6.68
N ASP A 348 5.50 -15.47 -5.79
CA ASP A 348 4.14 -15.13 -5.33
C ASP A 348 4.10 -13.75 -4.68
N ALA A 349 5.07 -13.45 -3.81
CA ALA A 349 5.17 -12.16 -3.17
C ALA A 349 5.35 -11.03 -4.20
N LEU A 350 6.25 -11.18 -5.18
CA LEU A 350 6.46 -10.18 -6.24
C LEU A 350 5.22 -10.02 -7.12
N ILE A 351 4.61 -11.11 -7.59
CA ILE A 351 3.41 -11.08 -8.44
C ILE A 351 2.25 -10.38 -7.72
N SER A 352 2.10 -10.63 -6.41
CA SER A 352 1.11 -9.94 -5.58
C SER A 352 1.33 -8.42 -5.61
N GLN A 353 2.57 -7.95 -5.44
CA GLN A 353 2.89 -6.51 -5.52
C GLN A 353 2.65 -5.93 -6.93
N TYR A 354 2.94 -6.69 -7.98
CA TYR A 354 2.72 -6.22 -9.35
C TYR A 354 1.22 -6.06 -9.68
N LYS A 355 0.38 -6.96 -9.16
CA LYS A 355 -1.07 -6.97 -9.40
C LYS A 355 -1.84 -5.94 -8.57
N LYS A 356 -1.21 -5.28 -7.60
CA LYS A 356 -1.84 -4.21 -6.82
C LYS A 356 -2.34 -3.08 -7.72
N ILE A 357 -3.61 -2.74 -7.55
CA ILE A 357 -4.26 -1.58 -8.18
C ILE A 357 -4.12 -0.41 -7.23
N ARG A 358 -3.40 0.63 -7.65
CA ARG A 358 -3.22 1.82 -6.83
C ARG A 358 -4.35 2.81 -7.03
N VAL A 359 -5.00 3.14 -5.94
CA VAL A 359 -6.17 4.00 -5.94
C VAL A 359 -5.88 5.22 -5.07
N LEU A 360 -6.08 6.41 -5.63
CA LEU A 360 -6.10 7.65 -4.87
C LEU A 360 -7.53 8.09 -4.63
N ILE A 361 -7.90 8.28 -3.36
CA ILE A 361 -9.17 8.87 -2.95
C ILE A 361 -8.99 10.37 -2.74
N MET A 362 -9.84 11.15 -3.39
CA MET A 362 -9.88 12.62 -3.35
C MET A 362 -11.30 13.10 -3.01
N GLY A 363 -11.46 14.35 -2.59
CA GLY A 363 -12.77 14.91 -2.24
C GLY A 363 -13.23 14.63 -0.81
N THR A 364 -12.29 14.28 0.07
CA THR A 364 -12.55 14.12 1.51
C THR A 364 -11.86 15.22 2.33
N ARG A 365 -12.27 15.35 3.59
CA ARG A 365 -11.59 16.15 4.62
C ARG A 365 -10.62 15.34 5.47
N GLY A 366 -10.24 14.14 5.01
CA GLY A 366 -9.32 13.25 5.67
C GLY A 366 -9.97 12.14 6.50
N VAL A 367 -9.12 11.25 7.01
CA VAL A 367 -9.45 10.12 7.89
C VAL A 367 -8.52 10.13 9.12
N PRO A 368 -8.96 9.62 10.30
CA PRO A 368 -10.29 9.09 10.63
C PRO A 368 -11.43 10.11 10.43
N ASN A 369 -12.63 9.61 10.14
CA ASN A 369 -13.80 10.42 9.81
C ASN A 369 -14.25 11.30 10.99
N ARG A 370 -14.41 12.60 10.71
CA ARG A 370 -14.97 13.59 11.65
C ARG A 370 -16.04 14.49 11.02
N TYR A 371 -16.49 14.16 9.81
CA TYR A 371 -17.23 15.09 8.96
C TYR A 371 -18.49 14.49 8.32
N GLY A 372 -18.38 13.46 7.49
CA GLY A 372 -19.49 13.06 6.63
C GLY A 372 -19.37 11.68 5.98
N GLY A 373 -20.26 11.45 5.01
CA GLY A 373 -20.40 10.15 4.34
C GLY A 373 -19.22 9.80 3.42
N PHE A 374 -18.59 10.79 2.76
CA PHE A 374 -17.41 10.53 1.94
C PHE A 374 -16.20 10.13 2.78
N GLU A 375 -16.02 10.76 3.94
CA GLU A 375 -14.98 10.34 4.89
C GLU A 375 -15.30 8.95 5.47
N ALA A 376 -16.58 8.64 5.75
CA ALA A 376 -16.99 7.30 6.19
C ALA A 376 -16.67 6.23 5.14
N LEU A 377 -16.94 6.53 3.86
CA LEU A 377 -16.58 5.64 2.76
C LEU A 377 -15.06 5.49 2.62
N ALA A 378 -14.30 6.59 2.70
CA ALA A 378 -12.85 6.53 2.61
C ALA A 378 -12.22 5.75 3.77
N GLU A 379 -12.75 5.90 4.99
CA GLU A 379 -12.39 5.12 6.17
C GLU A 379 -12.75 3.65 5.99
N ALA A 380 -13.97 3.33 5.56
CA ALA A 380 -14.39 1.95 5.29
C ALA A 380 -13.50 1.28 4.24
N LEU A 381 -13.14 1.99 3.16
CA LEU A 381 -12.22 1.47 2.15
C LEU A 381 -10.82 1.23 2.72
N ALA A 382 -10.35 2.07 3.65
CA ALA A 382 -9.07 1.88 4.33
C ALA A 382 -9.10 0.71 5.32
N VAL A 383 -10.17 0.55 6.10
CA VAL A 383 -10.32 -0.50 7.12
C VAL A 383 -10.50 -1.87 6.47
N HIS A 384 -11.40 -1.95 5.49
CA HIS A 384 -11.82 -3.19 4.86
C HIS A 384 -10.98 -3.47 3.62
N HIS A 385 -9.79 -4.04 3.85
CA HIS A 385 -8.98 -4.62 2.80
C HIS A 385 -9.65 -5.90 2.29
N SER A 386 -10.41 -5.77 1.19
CA SER A 386 -11.01 -6.92 0.52
C SER A 386 -9.93 -7.83 -0.08
N GLY A 387 -10.26 -9.08 -0.42
CA GLY A 387 -9.37 -10.02 -1.12
C GLY A 387 -8.88 -9.56 -2.51
N TYR A 388 -9.21 -8.34 -2.92
CA TYR A 388 -8.68 -7.67 -4.10
C TYR A 388 -7.41 -6.91 -3.75
N SER A 389 -6.32 -7.11 -4.51
CA SER A 389 -5.06 -6.39 -4.31
C SER A 389 -5.20 -4.90 -4.65
N VAL A 390 -5.67 -4.09 -3.70
CA VAL A 390 -5.80 -2.63 -3.83
C VAL A 390 -4.82 -1.96 -2.86
N ASP A 391 -4.02 -1.03 -3.37
CA ASP A 391 -3.19 -0.15 -2.55
C ASP A 391 -3.82 1.25 -2.52
N LEU A 392 -4.24 1.66 -1.33
CA LEU A 392 -5.03 2.87 -1.13
C LEU A 392 -4.17 4.03 -0.67
N SER A 393 -4.39 5.17 -1.30
CA SER A 393 -3.92 6.47 -0.84
C SER A 393 -5.10 7.41 -0.67
N ILE A 394 -5.12 8.20 0.39
CA ILE A 394 -6.19 9.15 0.71
C ILE A 394 -5.59 10.55 0.83
N LEU A 395 -6.17 11.53 0.14
CA LEU A 395 -5.83 12.93 0.35
C LEU A 395 -6.23 13.36 1.77
N GLN A 396 -5.28 13.92 2.52
CA GLN A 396 -5.45 14.35 3.91
C GLN A 396 -5.07 15.84 4.03
N PRO A 397 -5.91 16.70 4.63
CA PRO A 397 -5.49 18.04 5.00
C PRO A 397 -4.31 18.01 5.98
N ARG A 398 -3.33 18.90 5.81
CA ARG A 398 -2.16 18.97 6.70
C ARG A 398 -2.52 19.27 8.15
N ASP A 399 -3.59 20.03 8.36
CA ASP A 399 -4.16 20.42 9.65
C ASP A 399 -5.15 19.40 10.23
N HIS A 400 -5.31 18.23 9.58
CA HIS A 400 -6.06 17.13 10.18
C HIS A 400 -5.38 16.69 11.50
N PRO A 401 -6.14 16.45 12.60
CA PRO A 401 -5.54 16.07 13.89
C PRO A 401 -4.75 14.77 13.85
N PHE A 402 -5.17 13.84 12.99
CA PHE A 402 -4.43 12.60 12.76
C PHE A 402 -3.24 12.86 11.83
N SER A 403 -2.03 12.74 12.39
CA SER A 403 -0.78 13.20 11.77
C SER A 403 0.12 12.08 11.25
N GLU A 404 -0.25 10.83 11.45
CA GLU A 404 0.52 9.69 10.94
C GLU A 404 0.48 9.63 9.40
N SER A 405 1.40 8.86 8.82
CA SER A 405 1.51 8.71 7.36
C SER A 405 0.61 7.61 6.80
N TYR A 406 0.05 6.77 7.66
CA TYR A 406 -0.81 5.66 7.29
C TYR A 406 -1.99 5.60 8.26
N PHE A 407 -3.16 5.20 7.75
CA PHE A 407 -4.36 4.91 8.52
C PHE A 407 -4.93 3.60 8.02
N GLU A 408 -4.96 2.57 8.86
CA GLU A 408 -5.43 1.22 8.51
C GLU A 408 -4.80 0.69 7.23
N GLY A 409 -3.48 0.86 7.06
CA GLY A 409 -2.75 0.45 5.85
C GLY A 409 -2.92 1.37 4.62
N ALA A 410 -3.91 2.26 4.60
CA ALA A 410 -4.04 3.28 3.56
C ALA A 410 -3.04 4.42 3.80
N ARG A 411 -2.32 4.83 2.74
CA ARG A 411 -1.36 5.92 2.81
C ARG A 411 -2.04 7.28 2.82
N LEU A 412 -1.59 8.18 3.69
CA LEU A 412 -2.10 9.55 3.78
C LEU A 412 -1.23 10.52 2.97
N VAL A 413 -1.84 11.14 1.97
CA VAL A 413 -1.21 12.16 1.11
C VAL A 413 -1.53 13.54 1.67
N ARG A 414 -0.60 14.09 2.46
CA ARG A 414 -0.82 15.33 3.23
C ARG A 414 -0.63 16.60 2.41
N VAL A 415 -1.72 17.34 2.22
CA VAL A 415 -1.78 18.54 1.36
C VAL A 415 -2.29 19.75 2.14
N SER A 416 -1.77 20.94 1.82
CA SER A 416 -2.21 22.18 2.47
C SER A 416 -3.67 22.47 2.16
N ASN A 417 -4.47 22.79 3.19
CA ASN A 417 -5.85 23.21 3.07
C ASN A 417 -6.02 24.65 3.61
N PRO A 418 -6.18 25.67 2.74
CA PRO A 418 -6.34 27.05 3.18
C PRO A 418 -7.77 27.40 3.62
N GLU A 419 -8.61 26.42 3.98
CA GLU A 419 -9.99 26.64 4.44
C GLU A 419 -10.07 27.52 5.69
N ASN A 420 -9.07 27.47 6.58
CA ASN A 420 -9.00 28.33 7.77
C ASN A 420 -8.82 29.82 7.43
N VAL A 421 -8.31 30.16 6.23
CA VAL A 421 -8.07 31.53 5.79
C VAL A 421 -9.13 31.99 4.78
N LEU A 422 -9.54 31.10 3.88
CA LEU A 422 -10.41 31.41 2.73
C LEU A 422 -11.85 30.88 2.89
N GLY A 423 -12.17 30.30 4.05
CA GLY A 423 -13.43 29.58 4.25
C GLY A 423 -13.59 28.44 3.24
N THR A 424 -14.83 28.10 2.89
CA THR A 424 -15.15 27.01 1.94
C THR A 424 -14.51 27.17 0.57
N PHE A 425 -14.10 28.38 0.17
CA PHE A 425 -13.38 28.59 -1.09
C PHE A 425 -11.96 27.96 -1.07
N GLY A 426 -11.39 27.75 0.12
CA GLY A 426 -10.12 27.05 0.31
C GLY A 426 -10.14 25.62 -0.25
N GLN A 427 -11.31 24.97 -0.33
CA GLN A 427 -11.47 23.61 -0.88
C GLN A 427 -11.04 23.52 -2.35
N PHE A 428 -11.25 24.58 -3.15
CA PHE A 428 -10.79 24.61 -4.54
C PHE A 428 -9.26 24.54 -4.64
N PHE A 429 -8.54 25.21 -3.74
CA PHE A 429 -7.09 25.15 -3.69
C PHE A 429 -6.59 23.83 -3.11
N TYR A 430 -7.28 23.30 -2.10
CA TYR A 430 -6.99 21.97 -1.56
C TYR A 430 -7.04 20.90 -2.65
N ASP A 431 -8.11 20.87 -3.45
CA ASP A 431 -8.23 19.93 -4.58
C ASP A 431 -7.15 20.17 -5.65
N LEU A 432 -6.85 21.44 -5.99
CA LEU A 432 -5.77 21.76 -6.94
C LEU A 432 -4.43 21.22 -6.45
N PHE A 433 -4.06 21.49 -5.20
CA PHE A 433 -2.81 21.01 -4.63
C PHE A 433 -2.79 19.47 -4.53
N GLY A 434 -3.94 18.86 -4.23
CA GLY A 434 -4.12 17.42 -4.24
C GLY A 434 -3.86 16.82 -5.62
N ILE A 435 -4.40 17.40 -6.68
CA ILE A 435 -4.16 17.00 -8.07
C ILE A 435 -2.69 17.14 -8.44
N LEU A 436 -2.06 18.27 -8.09
CA LEU A 436 -0.64 18.49 -8.39
C LEU A 436 0.26 17.49 -7.67
N GLU A 437 -0.06 17.13 -6.43
CA GLU A 437 0.66 16.10 -5.67
C GLU A 437 0.43 14.70 -6.27
N ALA A 438 -0.82 14.38 -6.62
CA ALA A 438 -1.19 13.13 -7.25
C ALA A 438 -0.45 12.89 -8.56
N ARG A 439 -0.21 13.95 -9.36
CA ARG A 439 0.54 13.88 -10.63
C ARG A 439 2.03 13.59 -10.46
N LYS A 440 2.61 13.82 -9.27
CA LYS A 440 4.00 13.44 -8.98
C LYS A 440 4.15 11.93 -8.76
N ARG A 441 3.04 11.25 -8.46
CA ARG A 441 2.96 9.83 -8.16
C ARG A 441 2.20 9.11 -9.26
N ARG A 442 2.19 7.78 -9.22
CA ARG A 442 1.46 6.96 -10.19
C ARG A 442 0.39 6.15 -9.50
N PHE A 443 -0.84 6.47 -9.86
CA PHE A 443 -2.06 5.77 -9.48
C PHE A 443 -2.71 5.20 -10.73
N ASP A 444 -3.31 4.02 -10.57
CA ASP A 444 -4.07 3.37 -11.62
C ASP A 444 -5.49 3.95 -11.69
N VAL A 445 -6.07 4.30 -10.54
CA VAL A 445 -7.40 4.90 -10.38
C VAL A 445 -7.35 6.17 -9.52
N TRP A 446 -8.07 7.20 -9.94
CA TRP A 446 -8.41 8.36 -9.11
C TRP A 446 -9.90 8.28 -8.81
N LEU A 447 -10.25 8.08 -7.53
CA LEU A 447 -11.61 8.11 -7.03
C LEU A 447 -11.92 9.53 -6.53
N HIS A 448 -12.83 10.21 -7.21
CA HIS A 448 -13.34 11.51 -6.83
C HIS A 448 -14.63 11.34 -6.03
N LEU A 449 -14.61 11.71 -4.76
CA LEU A 449 -15.78 11.73 -3.90
C LEU A 449 -16.43 13.12 -3.97
N GLY A 450 -17.52 13.21 -4.74
CA GLY A 450 -18.17 14.46 -5.08
C GLY A 450 -17.50 15.20 -6.25
N TYR A 451 -18.21 16.19 -6.79
CA TYR A 451 -17.85 16.85 -8.05
C TYR A 451 -17.71 18.38 -7.94
N THR A 452 -17.97 19.00 -6.79
CA THR A 452 -18.10 20.47 -6.69
C THR A 452 -16.80 21.24 -6.97
N SER A 453 -15.80 21.15 -6.09
CA SER A 453 -14.57 21.94 -6.19
C SER A 453 -13.52 21.30 -7.09
N ASN A 454 -13.37 19.98 -7.00
CA ASN A 454 -12.38 19.22 -7.75
C ASN A 454 -12.56 19.31 -9.28
N THR A 455 -13.81 19.30 -9.75
CA THR A 455 -14.09 19.32 -11.20
C THR A 455 -13.72 20.63 -11.88
N LEU A 456 -13.57 21.73 -11.13
CA LEU A 456 -13.01 22.96 -11.71
C LEU A 456 -11.66 22.70 -12.41
N TRP A 457 -10.90 21.73 -11.90
CA TRP A 457 -9.56 21.37 -12.33
C TRP A 457 -9.51 20.13 -13.21
N TRP A 458 -10.63 19.71 -13.81
CA TRP A 458 -10.73 18.49 -14.62
C TRP A 458 -9.64 18.37 -15.72
N PHE A 459 -9.23 19.50 -16.30
CA PHE A 459 -8.19 19.55 -17.34
C PHE A 459 -6.78 19.19 -16.83
N LEU A 460 -6.57 19.21 -15.51
CA LEU A 460 -5.33 18.78 -14.84
C LEU A 460 -5.38 17.31 -14.42
N TRP A 461 -6.52 16.62 -14.55
CA TRP A 461 -6.62 15.22 -14.20
C TRP A 461 -5.70 14.35 -15.05
N SER A 462 -5.21 13.26 -14.46
CA SER A 462 -4.22 12.40 -15.12
C SER A 462 -4.89 11.56 -16.20
N LYS A 463 -4.56 11.83 -17.47
CA LYS A 463 -4.91 10.92 -18.60
C LYS A 463 -4.31 9.51 -18.44
N LYS A 464 -3.36 9.34 -17.52
CA LYS A 464 -2.72 8.07 -17.19
C LYS A 464 -3.40 7.33 -16.03
N ALA A 465 -4.47 7.83 -15.43
CA ALA A 465 -5.24 7.12 -14.40
C ALA A 465 -6.71 7.04 -14.80
N VAL A 466 -7.41 5.97 -14.41
CA VAL A 466 -8.86 5.85 -14.56
C VAL A 466 -9.55 6.84 -13.62
N GLN A 467 -10.28 7.79 -14.18
CA GLN A 467 -11.03 8.78 -13.42
C GLN A 467 -12.40 8.19 -13.08
N VAL A 468 -12.63 7.91 -11.79
CA VAL A 468 -13.88 7.37 -11.28
C VAL A 468 -14.52 8.42 -10.38
N SER A 469 -15.73 8.86 -10.68
CA SER A 469 -16.42 9.86 -9.87
C SER A 469 -17.66 9.29 -9.21
N ASN A 470 -17.74 9.44 -7.89
CA ASN A 470 -19.00 9.31 -7.17
C ASN A 470 -19.79 10.59 -7.37
N MET A 471 -20.93 10.46 -8.05
CA MET A 471 -21.73 11.57 -8.56
C MET A 471 -22.67 12.20 -7.54
N ASP A 472 -22.59 11.82 -6.25
CA ASP A 472 -23.36 12.38 -5.12
C ASP A 472 -24.88 12.55 -5.44
N GLY A 473 -25.60 13.27 -4.60
CA GLY A 473 -26.91 13.80 -4.92
C GLY A 473 -26.89 15.00 -5.88
N LEU A 474 -28.08 15.46 -6.25
CA LEU A 474 -28.29 16.64 -7.10
C LEU A 474 -28.05 17.95 -6.32
N GLU A 475 -26.79 18.31 -6.07
CA GLU A 475 -26.40 19.43 -5.21
C GLU A 475 -26.99 20.77 -5.67
N TRP A 476 -27.10 20.97 -6.98
CA TRP A 476 -27.68 22.19 -7.55
C TRP A 476 -29.18 22.36 -7.26
N LYS A 477 -29.88 21.29 -6.85
CA LYS A 477 -31.29 21.37 -6.43
C LYS A 477 -31.47 21.87 -4.99
N ARG A 478 -30.40 21.93 -4.19
CA ARG A 478 -30.50 22.37 -2.79
C ARG A 478 -30.91 23.85 -2.68
N SER A 479 -31.83 24.13 -1.75
CA SER A 479 -32.42 25.46 -1.54
C SER A 479 -31.40 26.49 -1.04
N LYS A 480 -30.43 26.04 -0.24
CA LYS A 480 -29.44 26.92 0.40
C LYS A 480 -28.53 27.68 -0.57
N TYR A 481 -28.37 27.18 -1.80
CA TYR A 481 -27.48 27.78 -2.77
C TYR A 481 -28.16 28.91 -3.55
N SER A 482 -27.41 29.98 -3.81
CA SER A 482 -27.86 31.09 -4.67
C SER A 482 -27.97 30.65 -6.13
N LYS A 483 -28.67 31.43 -6.97
CA LYS A 483 -28.84 31.11 -8.40
C LYS A 483 -27.49 30.88 -9.12
N PHE A 484 -26.50 31.73 -8.86
CA PHE A 484 -25.16 31.60 -9.45
C PHE A 484 -24.43 30.35 -8.97
N VAL A 485 -24.53 30.02 -7.68
CA VAL A 485 -23.91 28.79 -7.13
C VAL A 485 -24.58 27.55 -7.73
N ARG A 486 -25.91 27.52 -7.87
CA ARG A 486 -26.61 26.40 -8.54
C ARG A 486 -26.18 26.24 -9.99
N LEU A 487 -25.99 27.34 -10.74
CA LEU A 487 -25.47 27.28 -12.11
C LEU A 487 -24.05 26.69 -12.16
N PHE A 488 -23.18 27.12 -11.25
CA PHE A 488 -21.85 26.55 -11.12
C PHE A 488 -21.89 25.06 -10.77
N LEU A 489 -22.74 24.65 -9.82
CA LEU A 489 -22.88 23.24 -9.43
C LEU A 489 -23.40 22.37 -10.58
N ARG A 490 -24.33 22.87 -11.40
CA ARG A 490 -24.78 22.18 -12.63
C ARG A 490 -23.66 22.02 -13.65
N TRP A 491 -22.82 23.05 -13.79
CA TRP A 491 -21.65 23.00 -14.65
C TRP A 491 -20.63 21.98 -14.14
N ALA A 492 -20.37 21.96 -12.83
CA ALA A 492 -19.46 21.02 -12.19
C ALA A 492 -19.97 19.56 -12.31
N GLU A 493 -21.26 19.31 -12.06
CA GLU A 493 -21.91 18.00 -12.27
C GLU A 493 -21.73 17.52 -13.71
N ARG A 494 -22.06 18.38 -14.69
CA ARG A 494 -21.88 18.08 -16.12
C ARG A 494 -20.43 17.75 -16.44
N LYS A 495 -19.48 18.53 -15.93
CA LYS A 495 -18.07 18.32 -16.21
C LYS A 495 -17.58 17.00 -15.62
N ALA A 496 -17.98 16.64 -14.41
CA ALA A 496 -17.61 15.35 -13.81
C ALA A 496 -18.18 14.19 -14.62
N ALA A 497 -19.44 14.28 -15.08
CA ALA A 497 -20.07 13.28 -15.92
C ALA A 497 -19.36 13.09 -17.28
N GLU A 498 -18.90 14.20 -17.89
CA GLU A 498 -18.21 14.22 -19.19
C GLU A 498 -16.74 13.78 -19.09
N SER A 499 -16.02 14.16 -18.02
CA SER A 499 -14.56 13.96 -17.91
C SER A 499 -14.15 12.67 -17.19
N SER A 500 -15.07 12.01 -16.49
CA SER A 500 -14.78 10.75 -15.80
C SER A 500 -14.89 9.56 -16.75
N ASP A 501 -13.97 8.60 -16.61
CA ASP A 501 -14.01 7.34 -17.35
C ASP A 501 -15.20 6.48 -16.89
N HIS A 502 -15.48 6.48 -15.57
CA HIS A 502 -16.60 5.74 -14.96
C HIS A 502 -17.34 6.57 -13.90
N LEU A 503 -18.64 6.37 -13.77
CA LEU A 503 -19.50 7.05 -12.79
C LEU A 503 -20.05 6.06 -11.76
N ILE A 504 -20.15 6.51 -10.51
CA ILE A 504 -20.82 5.79 -9.42
C ILE A 504 -22.01 6.62 -8.98
N ALA A 505 -23.17 5.97 -8.88
CA ALA A 505 -24.37 6.51 -8.28
C ALA A 505 -24.62 5.77 -6.96
N ASP A 506 -24.99 6.50 -5.92
CA ASP A 506 -25.34 5.92 -4.62
C ASP A 506 -26.79 5.41 -4.55
N HIS A 507 -27.62 5.78 -5.54
CA HIS A 507 -29.04 5.46 -5.60
C HIS A 507 -29.53 5.21 -7.04
N PRO A 508 -30.49 4.29 -7.28
CA PRO A 508 -31.03 4.02 -8.62
C PRO A 508 -31.59 5.25 -9.35
N ALA A 509 -32.28 6.14 -8.64
CA ALA A 509 -32.79 7.39 -9.21
C ALA A 509 -31.68 8.33 -9.72
N ILE A 510 -30.50 8.34 -9.07
CA ILE A 510 -29.33 9.10 -9.54
C ILE A 510 -28.74 8.43 -10.79
N ALA A 511 -28.63 7.10 -10.80
CA ALA A 511 -28.18 6.36 -11.98
C ALA A 511 -29.08 6.60 -13.21
N GLN A 512 -30.40 6.61 -13.00
CA GLN A 512 -31.38 6.93 -14.04
C GLN A 512 -31.21 8.37 -14.54
N TYR A 513 -31.09 9.33 -13.63
CA TYR A 513 -30.85 10.73 -13.99
C TYR A 513 -29.57 10.91 -14.83
N LEU A 514 -28.46 10.28 -14.44
CA LEU A 514 -27.20 10.34 -15.19
C LEU A 514 -27.35 9.75 -16.61
N ARG A 515 -28.14 8.69 -16.75
CA ARG A 515 -28.44 8.08 -18.05
C ARG A 515 -29.30 8.99 -18.92
N GLU A 516 -30.34 9.61 -18.37
CA GLU A 516 -31.27 10.46 -19.13
C GLU A 516 -30.64 11.80 -19.52
N VAL A 517 -29.91 12.44 -18.60
CA VAL A 517 -29.39 13.80 -18.81
C VAL A 517 -28.03 13.82 -19.50
N TYR A 518 -27.15 12.88 -19.15
CA TYR A 518 -25.78 12.84 -19.65
C TYR A 518 -25.48 11.69 -20.60
N GLN A 519 -26.43 10.75 -20.80
CA GLN A 519 -26.22 9.53 -21.60
C GLN A 519 -25.04 8.70 -21.10
N ARG A 520 -24.81 8.71 -19.78
CA ARG A 520 -23.73 7.95 -19.13
C ARG A 520 -24.32 6.87 -18.23
N ASN A 521 -23.78 5.66 -18.32
CA ASN A 521 -24.08 4.61 -17.35
C ASN A 521 -23.24 4.79 -16.09
N SER A 522 -23.75 4.31 -14.97
CA SER A 522 -23.06 4.31 -13.68
C SER A 522 -23.23 2.98 -12.95
N SER A 523 -22.24 2.61 -12.14
CA SER A 523 -22.44 1.54 -11.15
C SER A 523 -23.23 2.06 -9.98
N ILE A 524 -24.17 1.28 -9.46
CA ILE A 524 -24.93 1.64 -8.26
C ILE A 524 -24.22 1.04 -7.05
N ILE A 525 -23.63 1.88 -6.21
CA ILE A 525 -22.96 1.46 -4.97
C ILE A 525 -23.40 2.43 -3.86
N ALA A 526 -24.31 1.95 -3.01
CA ALA A 526 -24.84 2.73 -1.89
C ALA A 526 -23.84 2.81 -0.72
N TYR A 527 -24.15 3.66 0.25
CA TYR A 527 -23.42 3.67 1.52
C TYR A 527 -23.74 2.43 2.37
N GLY A 528 -22.76 2.00 3.16
CA GLY A 528 -22.91 0.90 4.09
C GLY A 528 -23.20 1.35 5.52
N ALA A 529 -23.48 0.38 6.39
CA ALA A 529 -23.47 0.54 7.83
C ALA A 529 -22.96 -0.73 8.51
N ASP A 530 -22.14 -0.59 9.55
CA ASP A 530 -21.66 -1.74 10.33
C ASP A 530 -22.66 -2.16 11.40
N ALA A 531 -22.45 -3.37 11.92
CA ALA A 531 -23.05 -3.80 13.16
C ALA A 531 -22.57 -2.95 14.35
N MET A 532 -23.50 -2.81 15.30
CA MET A 532 -23.46 -2.04 16.56
C MET A 532 -22.08 -1.74 17.16
N ARG A 533 -21.81 -0.46 17.45
CA ARG A 533 -20.75 0.01 18.34
C ARG A 533 -21.31 0.19 19.76
N PRO A 534 -20.71 -0.45 20.79
CA PRO A 534 -21.16 -0.26 22.17
C PRO A 534 -20.82 1.15 22.66
N ALA A 535 -21.71 1.72 23.48
CA ALA A 535 -21.45 2.95 24.21
C ALA A 535 -22.05 2.88 25.61
N ASP A 536 -21.24 3.21 26.62
CA ASP A 536 -21.62 3.11 28.03
C ASP A 536 -22.52 4.27 28.48
N PHE A 537 -22.59 5.35 27.71
CA PHE A 537 -23.32 6.58 28.03
C PHE A 537 -24.31 6.99 26.94
N SER A 538 -25.45 7.56 27.35
CA SER A 538 -26.32 8.38 26.48
C SER A 538 -26.77 9.66 27.20
N PRO A 539 -26.79 10.82 26.51
CA PRO A 539 -27.18 12.10 27.10
C PRO A 539 -28.65 12.14 27.56
N VAL A 540 -29.45 11.15 27.19
CA VAL A 540 -30.88 11.05 27.49
C VAL A 540 -31.25 9.78 28.23
N ASP A 541 -30.30 9.15 28.95
CA ASP A 541 -30.57 7.95 29.75
C ASP A 541 -31.68 8.14 30.80
N HIS A 542 -32.00 9.39 31.15
CA HIS A 542 -33.10 9.76 32.04
C HIS A 542 -34.49 9.71 31.39
N LEU A 543 -34.59 9.56 30.06
CA LEU A 543 -35.86 9.50 29.34
C LEU A 543 -36.28 8.04 29.12
N GLU A 544 -37.48 7.68 29.59
CA GLU A 544 -38.04 6.34 29.34
C GLU A 544 -38.49 6.13 27.88
N LYS A 545 -38.98 7.19 27.22
CA LYS A 545 -39.44 7.18 25.83
C LYS A 545 -39.14 8.52 25.17
N TYR A 546 -38.64 8.48 23.94
CA TYR A 546 -38.41 9.66 23.12
C TYR A 546 -38.52 9.30 21.64
N ASP A 547 -38.80 10.30 20.81
CA ASP A 547 -38.61 10.21 19.36
C ASP A 547 -37.30 10.93 18.97
N MET A 548 -36.77 10.66 17.78
CA MET A 548 -35.49 11.21 17.35
C MET A 548 -35.55 11.76 15.93
N LEU A 549 -34.95 12.92 15.72
CA LEU A 549 -34.69 13.54 14.43
C LEU A 549 -33.21 13.86 14.31
N MET A 550 -32.56 13.34 13.28
CA MET A 550 -31.17 13.65 12.96
C MET A 550 -31.05 14.18 11.54
N ALA A 551 -30.64 15.43 11.40
CA ALA A 551 -30.47 16.07 10.09
C ALA A 551 -29.58 17.31 10.19
N ARG A 552 -29.04 17.75 9.05
CA ARG A 552 -28.55 19.13 8.94
C ARG A 552 -29.75 20.07 9.03
N MET A 553 -29.60 21.20 9.73
CA MET A 553 -30.65 22.22 9.83
C MET A 553 -30.75 22.98 8.50
N GLU A 554 -31.41 22.35 7.53
CA GLU A 554 -31.66 22.84 6.18
C GLU A 554 -33.14 22.60 5.85
N PRO A 555 -33.86 23.55 5.19
CA PRO A 555 -35.29 23.42 4.90
C PRO A 555 -35.68 22.14 4.16
N GLU A 556 -34.84 21.69 3.23
CA GLU A 556 -35.03 20.48 2.43
C GLU A 556 -35.08 19.17 3.25
N ASN A 557 -34.64 19.21 4.51
CA ASN A 557 -34.70 18.08 5.44
C ASN A 557 -35.99 18.06 6.27
N HIS A 558 -36.96 18.93 5.97
CA HIS A 558 -38.30 18.96 6.54
C HIS A 558 -38.36 18.99 8.08
N VAL A 559 -37.32 19.56 8.71
CA VAL A 559 -37.21 19.67 10.18
C VAL A 559 -38.39 20.44 10.76
N HIS A 560 -38.76 21.58 10.16
CA HIS A 560 -39.93 22.35 10.60
C HIS A 560 -41.23 21.53 10.51
N THR A 561 -41.47 20.83 9.40
CA THR A 561 -42.68 20.03 9.20
C THR A 561 -42.82 18.93 10.26
N ILE A 562 -41.71 18.27 10.60
CA ILE A 562 -41.67 17.23 11.63
C ILE A 562 -41.95 17.83 13.01
N LEU A 563 -41.27 18.92 13.38
CA LEU A 563 -41.44 19.57 14.68
C LEU A 563 -42.84 20.19 14.84
N GLU A 564 -43.38 20.80 13.78
CA GLU A 564 -44.73 21.34 13.75
C GLU A 564 -45.77 20.26 14.02
N ALA A 565 -45.65 19.10 13.37
CA ALA A 565 -46.55 17.98 13.61
C ALA A 565 -46.42 17.42 15.03
N HIS A 566 -45.18 17.16 15.47
CA HIS A 566 -44.89 16.50 16.73
C HIS A 566 -45.30 17.35 17.96
N THR A 567 -45.03 18.65 17.93
CA THR A 567 -45.35 19.56 19.04
C THR A 567 -46.86 19.79 19.23
N GLN A 568 -47.67 19.55 18.19
CA GLN A 568 -49.13 19.66 18.23
C GLN A 568 -49.86 18.39 18.69
N VAL A 569 -49.15 17.30 18.96
CA VAL A 569 -49.75 16.05 19.46
C VAL A 569 -49.73 16.05 20.99
N ASP A 570 -50.91 15.91 21.58
CA ASP A 570 -51.07 15.79 23.03
C ASP A 570 -50.40 14.51 23.55
N ASN A 571 -49.70 14.61 24.68
CA ASN A 571 -49.00 13.49 25.33
C ASN A 571 -47.93 12.79 24.46
N ALA A 572 -47.41 13.45 23.41
CA ALA A 572 -46.25 12.94 22.68
C ALA A 572 -45.00 12.91 23.58
N PRO A 573 -44.15 11.87 23.49
CA PRO A 573 -42.87 11.84 24.20
C PRO A 573 -41.94 12.95 23.65
N PRO A 574 -40.89 13.36 24.38
CA PRO A 574 -39.93 14.34 23.88
C PRO A 574 -39.31 13.92 22.55
N ILE A 575 -39.04 14.89 21.66
CA ILE A 575 -38.26 14.66 20.44
C ILE A 575 -36.85 15.20 20.62
N ILE A 576 -35.87 14.33 20.40
CA ILE A 576 -34.45 14.67 20.40
C ILE A 576 -34.06 15.12 19.01
N VAL A 577 -33.40 16.28 18.91
CA VAL A 577 -32.93 16.85 17.66
C VAL A 577 -31.41 16.91 17.63
N LEU A 578 -30.82 16.18 16.69
CA LEU A 578 -29.38 16.09 16.46
C LEU A 578 -29.01 16.77 15.14
N GLY A 579 -28.06 17.70 15.22
CA GLY A 579 -27.53 18.44 14.07
C GLY A 579 -26.95 19.80 14.47
N GLY A 580 -26.15 20.39 13.57
CA GLY A 580 -25.49 21.67 13.85
C GLY A 580 -26.49 22.81 14.08
N ILE A 581 -26.39 23.46 15.22
CA ILE A 581 -27.29 24.57 15.65
C ILE A 581 -26.74 25.97 15.34
N SER A 582 -25.62 26.06 14.62
CA SER A 582 -24.90 27.32 14.40
C SER A 582 -25.44 28.17 13.25
N ASN A 583 -26.29 27.63 12.37
CA ASN A 583 -26.78 28.34 11.19
C ASN A 583 -28.07 29.15 11.47
N ALA A 584 -28.42 30.08 10.58
CA ALA A 584 -29.57 30.96 10.77
C ALA A 584 -30.91 30.21 10.82
N TYR A 585 -31.05 29.13 10.05
CA TYR A 585 -32.25 28.31 10.03
C TYR A 585 -32.44 27.54 11.34
N ALA A 586 -31.35 27.00 11.91
CA ALA A 586 -31.36 26.37 13.22
C ALA A 586 -31.82 27.33 14.33
N ARG A 587 -31.28 28.56 14.35
CA ARG A 587 -31.71 29.59 15.31
C ARG A 587 -33.19 29.94 15.16
N LYS A 588 -33.70 29.97 13.93
CA LYS A 588 -35.14 30.16 13.67
C LYS A 588 -35.95 28.99 14.25
N LEU A 589 -35.55 27.75 13.97
CA LEU A 589 -36.22 26.55 14.49
C LEU A 589 -36.22 26.51 16.03
N GLN A 590 -35.14 26.88 16.69
CA GLN A 590 -35.07 26.93 18.16
C GLN A 590 -36.00 28.00 18.75
N LYS A 591 -36.22 29.10 18.03
CA LYS A 591 -37.17 30.15 18.42
C LYS A 591 -38.61 29.70 18.22
N ASP A 592 -38.89 29.05 17.09
CA ASP A 592 -40.23 28.57 16.74
C ASP A 592 -40.62 27.35 17.59
N PHE A 593 -39.64 26.54 18.01
CA PHE A 593 -39.81 25.33 18.82
C PHE A 593 -38.83 25.30 20.02
N PRO A 594 -39.10 26.12 21.06
CA PRO A 594 -38.31 26.11 22.29
C PRO A 594 -38.43 24.79 23.06
N GLU A 595 -37.53 24.52 24.00
CA GLU A 595 -37.52 23.25 24.78
C GLU A 595 -38.82 22.99 25.55
N SER A 596 -39.54 24.06 25.93
CA SER A 596 -40.89 23.98 26.51
C SER A 596 -41.91 23.27 25.61
N SER A 597 -41.60 23.11 24.31
CA SER A 597 -42.39 22.37 23.33
C SER A 597 -42.07 20.87 23.30
N ARG A 598 -41.33 20.34 24.28
CA ARG A 598 -40.85 18.95 24.33
C ARG A 598 -39.80 18.62 23.26
N VAL A 599 -39.05 19.62 22.79
CA VAL A 599 -37.98 19.48 21.79
C VAL A 599 -36.62 19.64 22.48
N LEU A 600 -35.80 18.59 22.48
CA LEU A 600 -34.47 18.58 23.10
C LEU A 600 -33.38 18.75 22.05
N TRP A 601 -32.72 19.91 22.04
CA TRP A 601 -31.69 20.26 21.06
C TRP A 601 -30.29 19.84 21.56
N LEU A 602 -29.79 18.69 21.10
CA LEU A 602 -28.49 18.16 21.56
C LEU A 602 -27.29 18.64 20.73
N GLY A 603 -27.52 19.31 19.62
CA GLY A 603 -26.45 19.74 18.72
C GLY A 603 -25.84 18.58 17.93
N GLY A 604 -24.58 18.74 17.48
CA GLY A 604 -23.86 17.71 16.74
C GLY A 604 -23.07 16.79 17.67
N ILE A 605 -23.43 15.50 17.70
CA ILE A 605 -22.67 14.45 18.40
C ILE A 605 -21.88 13.66 17.34
N TYR A 606 -20.55 13.58 17.51
CA TYR A 606 -19.65 12.90 16.58
C TYR A 606 -19.28 11.48 17.02
N ASP A 607 -19.48 11.15 18.30
CA ASP A 607 -19.31 9.80 18.82
C ASP A 607 -20.39 8.87 18.25
N GLN A 608 -19.97 7.93 17.39
CA GLN A 608 -20.90 7.03 16.70
C GLN A 608 -21.62 6.07 17.66
N GLY A 609 -20.94 5.60 18.71
CA GLY A 609 -21.56 4.69 19.69
C GLY A 609 -22.69 5.38 20.45
N VAL A 610 -22.49 6.65 20.85
CA VAL A 610 -23.55 7.45 21.48
C VAL A 610 -24.74 7.66 20.53
N VAL A 611 -24.49 8.00 19.27
CA VAL A 611 -25.56 8.22 18.28
C VAL A 611 -26.34 6.92 17.99
N GLU A 612 -25.67 5.78 17.90
CA GLU A 612 -26.32 4.47 17.73
C GLU A 612 -27.17 4.08 18.94
N ARG A 613 -26.68 4.33 20.16
CA ARG A 613 -27.48 4.13 21.38
C ARG A 613 -28.73 5.00 21.38
N LEU A 614 -28.61 6.27 20.98
CA LEU A 614 -29.75 7.18 20.83
C LEU A 614 -30.77 6.67 19.82
N ARG A 615 -30.32 6.18 18.66
CA ARG A 615 -31.19 5.60 17.63
C ARG A 615 -31.98 4.39 18.14
N ARG A 616 -31.32 3.49 18.87
CA ARG A 616 -31.95 2.27 19.39
C ARG A 616 -33.00 2.52 20.46
N GLY A 617 -32.81 3.54 21.30
CA GLY A 617 -33.79 3.92 22.32
C GLY A 617 -34.98 4.72 21.78
N ALA A 618 -34.88 5.24 20.55
CA ALA A 618 -35.94 6.06 19.96
C ALA A 618 -37.16 5.20 19.59
N ARG A 619 -38.36 5.67 19.95
CA ARG A 619 -39.63 5.10 19.52
C ARG A 619 -39.81 5.26 18.01
N TYR A 620 -39.70 6.49 17.51
CA TYR A 620 -39.64 6.78 16.08
C TYR A 620 -38.36 7.53 15.71
N TYR A 621 -37.77 7.16 14.57
CA TYR A 621 -36.73 7.92 13.91
C TYR A 621 -37.32 8.66 12.71
N PHE A 622 -37.33 9.99 12.77
CA PHE A 622 -37.84 10.84 11.70
C PHE A 622 -36.76 11.12 10.65
N HIS A 623 -37.08 10.83 9.39
CA HIS A 623 -36.20 11.05 8.26
C HIS A 623 -36.82 11.99 7.20
N GLY A 624 -36.58 13.29 7.36
CA GLY A 624 -37.19 14.32 6.50
C GLY A 624 -36.42 14.67 5.22
N HIS A 625 -35.31 14.00 4.91
CA HIS A 625 -34.48 14.36 3.75
C HIS A 625 -35.24 14.14 2.43
N SER A 626 -35.23 15.14 1.56
CA SER A 626 -35.90 15.09 0.24
C SER A 626 -34.96 15.22 -0.96
N VAL A 627 -33.68 15.48 -0.69
CA VAL A 627 -32.61 15.61 -1.69
C VAL A 627 -31.38 14.87 -1.18
N GLY A 628 -30.58 14.30 -2.09
CA GLY A 628 -29.26 13.75 -1.73
C GLY A 628 -29.05 12.25 -1.94
N GLY A 629 -29.83 11.55 -2.78
CA GLY A 629 -29.57 10.13 -3.06
C GLY A 629 -29.83 9.23 -1.85
N THR A 630 -28.93 8.27 -1.61
CA THR A 630 -29.01 7.36 -0.46
C THR A 630 -28.40 8.04 0.76
N ASN A 631 -29.23 8.42 1.74
CA ASN A 631 -28.75 9.13 2.91
C ASN A 631 -28.08 8.17 3.93
N PRO A 632 -26.81 8.39 4.32
CA PRO A 632 -26.12 7.54 5.30
C PRO A 632 -26.83 7.44 6.65
N SER A 633 -27.46 8.53 7.12
CA SER A 633 -28.19 8.53 8.39
C SER A 633 -29.43 7.63 8.35
N LEU A 634 -30.03 7.44 7.17
CA LEU A 634 -31.16 6.52 6.99
C LEU A 634 -30.69 5.08 7.06
N VAL A 635 -29.59 4.76 6.35
CA VAL A 635 -28.97 3.44 6.35
C VAL A 635 -28.55 3.05 7.78
N GLN A 636 -27.92 3.97 8.51
CA GLN A 636 -27.53 3.75 9.90
C GLN A 636 -28.74 3.60 10.84
N ALA A 637 -29.85 4.32 10.60
CA ALA A 637 -31.09 4.13 11.36
C ALA A 637 -31.72 2.75 11.12
N MET A 638 -31.68 2.25 9.87
CA MET A 638 -32.08 0.88 9.54
C MET A 638 -31.19 -0.14 10.25
N ALA A 639 -29.86 0.03 10.21
CA ALA A 639 -28.91 -0.83 10.90
C ALA A 639 -29.11 -0.82 12.42
N SER A 640 -29.56 0.31 12.98
CA SER A 640 -29.91 0.43 14.40
C SER A 640 -31.29 -0.18 14.75
N GLY A 641 -32.04 -0.68 13.76
CA GLY A 641 -33.37 -1.25 13.94
C GLY A 641 -34.46 -0.24 14.30
N CYS A 642 -34.27 1.05 13.98
CA CYS A 642 -35.24 2.09 14.31
C CYS A 642 -36.57 1.88 13.59
N ALA A 643 -37.68 2.28 14.22
CA ALA A 643 -38.93 2.43 13.49
C ALA A 643 -38.96 3.77 12.74
N ILE A 644 -38.88 3.71 11.40
CA ILE A 644 -38.60 4.89 10.58
C ILE A 644 -39.89 5.54 10.07
N VAL A 645 -40.02 6.85 10.29
CA VAL A 645 -41.05 7.71 9.68
C VAL A 645 -40.35 8.65 8.70
N ALA A 646 -40.60 8.49 7.40
CA ALA A 646 -39.84 9.14 6.35
C ALA A 646 -40.68 10.12 5.52
N HIS A 647 -40.06 11.17 5.00
CA HIS A 647 -40.73 12.02 4.02
C HIS A 647 -41.01 11.21 2.73
N ASP A 648 -42.19 11.38 2.14
CA ASP A 648 -42.60 10.74 0.89
C ASP A 648 -41.87 11.36 -0.31
N ASN A 649 -40.78 10.73 -0.73
CA ASN A 649 -40.07 11.07 -1.95
C ASN A 649 -39.41 9.83 -2.56
N ALA A 650 -38.97 9.96 -3.81
CA ALA A 650 -38.39 8.85 -4.57
C ALA A 650 -37.12 8.25 -3.94
N PHE A 651 -36.32 9.04 -3.22
CA PHE A 651 -35.10 8.56 -2.56
C PHE A 651 -35.43 7.70 -1.34
N ASN A 652 -36.28 8.21 -0.44
CA ASN A 652 -36.67 7.48 0.76
C ASN A 652 -37.46 6.22 0.42
N ARG A 653 -38.33 6.26 -0.60
CA ARG A 653 -39.03 5.06 -1.10
C ARG A 653 -38.09 4.06 -1.76
N GLY A 654 -37.08 4.53 -2.48
CA GLY A 654 -36.09 3.66 -3.11
C GLY A 654 -35.25 2.87 -2.10
N VAL A 655 -34.98 3.44 -0.92
CA VAL A 655 -34.23 2.77 0.15
C VAL A 655 -35.13 1.90 1.03
N LEU A 656 -36.26 2.43 1.51
CA LEU A 656 -37.11 1.77 2.51
C LEU A 656 -38.20 0.88 1.90
N GLY A 657 -38.56 1.04 0.62
CA GLY A 657 -39.67 0.30 0.01
C GLY A 657 -41.01 0.48 0.74
N ASP A 658 -41.54 -0.60 1.30
CA ASP A 658 -42.77 -0.65 2.11
C ASP A 658 -42.48 -0.71 3.62
N LYS A 659 -41.20 -0.62 4.02
CA LYS A 659 -40.73 -0.88 5.39
C LYS A 659 -40.72 0.33 6.31
N ALA A 660 -41.07 1.52 5.81
CA ALA A 660 -41.29 2.67 6.68
C ALA A 660 -42.59 2.47 7.49
N GLN A 661 -42.61 2.94 8.74
CA GLN A 661 -43.85 3.01 9.54
C GLN A 661 -44.87 3.93 8.86
N MET A 662 -44.38 5.01 8.28
CA MET A 662 -45.19 5.98 7.55
C MET A 662 -44.33 6.76 6.56
N TYR A 663 -44.93 7.09 5.41
CA TYR A 663 -44.47 8.14 4.51
C TYR A 663 -45.36 9.38 4.65
N PHE A 664 -44.77 10.55 4.91
CA PHE A 664 -45.52 11.81 5.06
C PHE A 664 -45.12 12.85 4.01
N LYS A 665 -46.07 13.68 3.58
CA LYS A 665 -45.82 14.88 2.76
C LYS A 665 -46.05 16.17 3.54
N THR A 666 -46.97 16.15 4.50
CA THR A 666 -47.42 17.34 5.22
C THR A 666 -47.37 17.14 6.74
N SER A 667 -47.33 18.25 7.49
CA SER A 667 -47.39 18.20 8.95
C SER A 667 -48.74 17.68 9.46
N THR A 668 -49.84 17.94 8.74
CA THR A 668 -51.17 17.41 9.06
C THR A 668 -51.21 15.88 8.98
N GLU A 669 -50.75 15.29 7.87
CA GLU A 669 -50.69 13.83 7.72
C GLU A 669 -49.88 13.19 8.84
N LEU A 670 -48.72 13.79 9.16
CA LEU A 670 -47.83 13.30 10.20
C LEU A 670 -48.46 13.40 11.59
N LYS A 671 -49.15 14.51 11.87
CA LYS A 671 -49.89 14.72 13.13
C LYS A 671 -50.99 13.67 13.31
N ASP A 672 -51.77 13.39 12.26
CA ASP A 672 -52.84 12.40 12.30
C ASP A 672 -52.32 10.99 12.60
N PHE A 673 -51.17 10.63 12.01
CA PHE A 673 -50.49 9.37 12.31
C PHE A 673 -50.02 9.30 13.76
N LEU A 674 -49.32 10.34 14.23
CA LEU A 674 -48.79 10.38 15.60
C LEU A 674 -49.92 10.37 16.65
N SER A 675 -51.05 11.02 16.37
CA SER A 675 -52.21 11.08 17.26
C SER A 675 -52.92 9.73 17.44
N LYS A 676 -52.82 8.83 16.46
CA LYS A 676 -53.38 7.47 16.58
C LYS A 676 -52.62 6.59 17.57
N ASN A 677 -51.41 6.99 17.98
CA ASN A 677 -50.55 6.30 18.95
C ASN A 677 -50.49 4.78 18.74
N GLN A 678 -50.34 4.35 17.49
CA GLN A 678 -50.30 2.93 17.14
C GLN A 678 -49.04 2.27 17.70
N ALA A 679 -49.15 0.96 17.98
CA ALA A 679 -48.00 0.16 18.40
C ALA A 679 -46.93 0.17 17.31
N VAL A 680 -45.68 0.44 17.70
CA VAL A 680 -44.53 0.42 16.80
C VAL A 680 -44.36 -0.99 16.25
N THR A 681 -44.40 -1.13 14.93
CA THR A 681 -44.11 -2.43 14.31
C THR A 681 -42.60 -2.60 14.26
N LYS A 682 -42.08 -3.68 14.84
CA LYS A 682 -40.65 -4.01 14.69
C LYS A 682 -40.40 -4.39 13.23
N VAL A 683 -39.49 -3.68 12.58
CA VAL A 683 -39.15 -3.90 11.17
C VAL A 683 -37.79 -4.55 11.10
N ASP A 684 -37.69 -5.60 10.28
CA ASP A 684 -36.41 -6.14 9.84
C ASP A 684 -36.00 -5.47 8.53
N TYR A 685 -34.84 -4.82 8.54
CA TYR A 685 -34.25 -4.14 7.39
C TYR A 685 -33.13 -4.97 6.73
N GLN A 686 -32.93 -6.23 7.15
CA GLN A 686 -31.97 -7.11 6.50
C GLN A 686 -32.20 -7.16 4.99
N GLY A 687 -31.11 -6.99 4.22
CA GLY A 687 -31.13 -6.98 2.77
C GLY A 687 -31.51 -5.64 2.11
N LEU A 688 -31.92 -4.62 2.86
CA LEU A 688 -32.16 -3.26 2.33
C LEU A 688 -30.91 -2.37 2.33
N PHE A 689 -29.86 -2.79 3.03
CA PHE A 689 -28.56 -2.14 3.03
C PHE A 689 -27.44 -3.18 3.06
N SER A 690 -26.22 -2.73 2.81
CA SER A 690 -25.02 -3.56 2.86
C SER A 690 -24.10 -3.12 3.99
N GLU A 691 -23.32 -4.06 4.52
CA GLU A 691 -22.27 -3.75 5.48
C GLU A 691 -21.10 -3.04 4.80
N TRP A 692 -20.29 -2.28 5.55
CA TRP A 692 -19.16 -1.55 4.98
C TRP A 692 -18.14 -2.47 4.31
N ASN A 693 -17.95 -3.69 4.82
CA ASN A 693 -17.08 -4.68 4.16
C ASN A 693 -17.58 -5.02 2.73
N SER A 694 -18.89 -5.25 2.56
CA SER A 694 -19.47 -5.53 1.24
C SER A 694 -19.38 -4.32 0.30
N ILE A 695 -19.51 -3.10 0.84
CA ILE A 695 -19.30 -1.88 0.05
C ILE A 695 -17.84 -1.76 -0.40
N ALA A 696 -16.88 -2.02 0.50
CA ALA A 696 -15.47 -1.99 0.16
C ALA A 696 -15.12 -3.02 -0.93
N GLU A 697 -15.63 -4.25 -0.82
CA GLU A 697 -15.52 -5.28 -1.85
C GLU A 697 -16.09 -4.84 -3.20
N ALA A 698 -17.25 -4.19 -3.22
CA ALA A 698 -17.87 -3.67 -4.44
C ALA A 698 -17.00 -2.60 -5.12
N TYR A 699 -16.41 -1.68 -4.35
CA TYR A 699 -15.47 -0.69 -4.85
C TYR A 699 -14.18 -1.33 -5.39
N SER A 700 -13.60 -2.29 -4.66
CA SER A 700 -12.38 -2.97 -5.10
C SER A 700 -12.60 -3.77 -6.39
N LYS A 701 -13.74 -4.46 -6.51
CA LYS A 701 -14.17 -5.12 -7.74
C LYS A 701 -14.32 -4.13 -8.89
N LEU A 702 -14.98 -3.00 -8.65
CA LEU A 702 -15.12 -1.94 -9.63
C LEU A 702 -13.75 -1.43 -10.13
N PHE A 703 -12.81 -1.17 -9.22
CA PHE A 703 -11.46 -0.72 -9.59
C PHE A 703 -10.76 -1.73 -10.52
N ALA A 704 -10.89 -3.02 -10.24
CA ALA A 704 -10.35 -4.06 -11.11
C ALA A 704 -11.01 -4.06 -12.50
N GLU A 705 -12.34 -3.92 -12.56
CA GLU A 705 -13.10 -3.90 -13.82
C GLU A 705 -12.75 -2.69 -14.70
N VAL A 706 -12.68 -1.49 -14.11
CA VAL A 706 -12.38 -0.26 -14.87
C VAL A 706 -10.92 -0.17 -15.31
N CYS A 707 -9.99 -0.78 -14.56
CA CYS A 707 -8.60 -0.92 -15.01
C CYS A 707 -8.50 -1.90 -16.19
N ALA A 708 -9.20 -3.03 -16.11
CA ALA A 708 -9.19 -4.05 -17.17
C ALA A 708 -9.82 -3.52 -18.48
N SER A 709 -10.92 -2.76 -18.42
CA SER A 709 -11.59 -2.22 -19.60
C SER A 709 -10.76 -1.18 -20.36
N ARG A 710 -9.84 -0.49 -19.68
CA ARG A 710 -8.90 0.47 -20.28
C ARG A 710 -7.70 -0.20 -20.96
N GLY A 711 -7.61 -1.53 -20.93
CA GLY A 711 -6.48 -2.29 -21.48
C GLY A 711 -5.19 -2.13 -20.68
N ARG A 712 -5.27 -2.16 -19.34
CA ARG A 712 -4.13 -1.98 -18.43
C ARG A 712 -3.89 -3.13 -17.47
#